data_AF-A0A965UK28-F1
#
_entry.id   AF-A0A965UK28-F1
#
_cell.length_a   1.000
_cell.length_b   1.000
_cell.length_c   1.000
_cell.angle_alpha   90.00
_cell.angle_beta   90.00
_cell.angle_gamma   90.00
#
_symmetry.space_group_name_H-M   'P 1'
#
loop_
_entity.id
_entity.type
_entity.pdbx_description
1 polymer ?
#
loop_
_entity_poly.entity_id
_entity_poly.type
_entity_poly.pdbx_seq_one_letter_code
_entity_poly.pdbx_strand_id
1 'polypeptide(L)'
;MFVYQDSYNQLWIGTENHGLCMYDTGSGAIRSFDVKTGNIDNNRISAIAEDDKGNIFIGTLAGGIFKLNREKWDFESIPRANSPVPLPVKSLFIDNQKQLLIGTDGLGLKYYNYENNRVEDYQMSSSIFDFSNVKVHSILQDRRGNLWIGLFQKGVFLLRNNPYRFNYIGNKYHNQDLIGSSCVTAVYKDKDYLWIGTDNDGMYQLDKQYRVRHFAHTNTPGSITSTVMSIVQTKNGEIWLGSYLNGLALFNKSTGSCTYFNDKPANLGNSTFDNKINCMIADENNVLWIGTHGGGVYTFDTNTRKYVKHYSFPYITNDWINCLFKDKNGMVWAGTHKGFSIIDTKKNQVKNFSENNEITPGKVIYSIFQDKKDNIWIGTTEGVAIYDVKNNKSQKLTVENGLASDVICGLVEDAGGNIWMSTHNGISKYNPNDSTFSNYYSSDGLQGNEFTKGAFFKSENGEVFFGGISGLTSFFPEQIKEDRESLKLFVTALNIGDRVVFNDGRKGKAGNRFISDLDTIFLDYKDNIFNLEFSTFNYGVAEQVHYRYKMEGLNDTWISTNPGVNRIHFTNINFGTYKLKVTASLRDLESEVREITIIISPPWYLTNLAIATYIILAMLLLYGVARFILDRIKHRQEMMMRQHAEQLNEAKLQYFINISHEIRTPMSLIISPLEKLIPGEKDPQKIYLYQIMHRNAKRILRLINQLMDIRKIDKGQLVLKFRETDIVGFIQDLMQTFEYTANKRNMDFQFVHDQPALKVWIDLNNMDKVLMNILSNAFKFTPDNGKITIKLNTGTAPEAEGALKNYFEITVSDSGIGINESDLENIFARFYQIDNDYTKSQIGTGVGLHLSRSLVELSHGIIFARANSEGPGSEFVIRLPLGNSHLSRHEMIGEMAPTETSAITHNVEKENLEVLSEVISEPKAEVKSKTKFRIAVVEDDDEIRNYLKVELLPYVRVDEFHNGKEALQHVLTHKPDLVLSDVMMPEMDGLTLCKKIKTNPNINHIPVILLTAKITDTDKAEGFETGADAYVSKPFNIDLLTKQILNLIENRRRVELKPLEEESNKKLITTEPLKSSDKKLLEKILKLINENISSGDLNVDFLSKNIGMSRVHMYRKVKELTNQSTHDFIKTIRMKKASEMLSGQKINISEVAYALGFSNLSHFSNVFKDFYGISPKEYSEKHRQQDETE
;
A
#
# COMPACT_ATOMS: atom_id res chain seq x y z
N MET A 1 12.03 -21.85 -57.21
CA MET A 1 11.80 -23.28 -57.52
C MET A 1 10.46 -23.64 -56.90
N PHE A 2 9.53 -24.17 -57.69
CA PHE A 2 8.21 -24.64 -57.25
C PHE A 2 8.16 -26.14 -57.42
N VAL A 3 7.56 -26.87 -56.48
CA VAL A 3 7.39 -28.32 -56.57
C VAL A 3 5.92 -28.65 -56.35
N TYR A 4 5.34 -29.44 -57.24
CA TYR A 4 3.96 -29.90 -57.19
C TYR A 4 3.92 -31.41 -57.47
N GLN A 5 3.20 -32.16 -56.66
CA GLN A 5 2.97 -33.59 -56.89
C GLN A 5 1.58 -33.76 -57.47
N ASP A 6 1.48 -34.38 -58.64
CA ASP A 6 0.19 -34.68 -59.28
C ASP A 6 -0.42 -36.01 -58.79
N SER A 7 -1.65 -36.27 -59.21
CA SER A 7 -2.43 -37.48 -58.89
C SER A 7 -1.81 -38.78 -59.41
N TYR A 8 -0.85 -38.69 -60.34
CA TYR A 8 -0.10 -39.81 -60.89
C TYR A 8 1.24 -40.05 -60.17
N ASN A 9 1.48 -39.37 -59.03
CA ASN A 9 2.74 -39.36 -58.30
C ASN A 9 3.93 -38.83 -59.12
N GLN A 10 3.70 -37.92 -60.06
CA GLN A 10 4.75 -37.22 -60.80
C GLN A 10 5.07 -35.90 -60.09
N LEU A 11 6.36 -35.62 -59.88
CA LEU A 11 6.84 -34.40 -59.27
C LEU A 11 7.17 -33.38 -60.36
N TRP A 12 6.37 -32.33 -60.44
CA TRP A 12 6.53 -31.20 -61.33
C TRP A 12 7.33 -30.10 -60.64
N ILE A 13 8.45 -29.72 -61.22
CA ILE A 13 9.45 -28.79 -60.70
C ILE A 13 9.54 -27.59 -61.63
N GLY A 14 8.94 -26.48 -61.22
CA GLY A 14 9.04 -25.20 -61.91
C GLY A 14 10.30 -24.43 -61.51
N THR A 15 11.08 -23.97 -62.48
CA THR A 15 12.30 -23.19 -62.25
C THR A 15 12.13 -21.74 -62.71
N GLU A 16 13.04 -20.86 -62.29
CA GLU A 16 12.98 -19.45 -62.66
C GLU A 16 13.51 -19.18 -64.08
N ASN A 17 14.51 -19.95 -64.53
CA ASN A 17 15.21 -19.70 -65.80
C ASN A 17 15.34 -20.93 -66.71
N HIS A 18 14.95 -22.12 -66.24
CA HIS A 18 15.17 -23.40 -66.94
C HIS A 18 13.86 -24.14 -67.26
N GLY A 19 12.72 -23.45 -67.23
CA GLY A 19 11.42 -24.06 -67.55
C GLY A 19 10.92 -25.01 -66.46
N LEU A 20 10.25 -26.06 -66.91
CA LEU A 20 9.56 -27.04 -66.08
C LEU A 20 10.24 -28.41 -66.22
N CYS A 21 10.38 -29.13 -65.12
CA CYS A 21 10.89 -30.49 -65.10
C CYS A 21 9.86 -31.39 -64.43
N MET A 22 9.57 -32.55 -65.00
CA MET A 22 8.75 -33.59 -64.41
C MET A 22 9.64 -34.78 -64.04
N TYR A 23 9.55 -35.22 -62.79
CA TYR A 23 10.20 -36.41 -62.27
C TYR A 23 9.13 -37.46 -61.93
N ASP A 24 9.12 -38.55 -62.66
CA ASP A 24 8.21 -39.66 -62.42
C ASP A 24 8.76 -40.53 -61.28
N THR A 25 8.08 -40.54 -60.14
CA THR A 25 8.59 -41.22 -58.94
C THR A 25 8.59 -42.75 -59.04
N GLY A 26 7.76 -43.32 -59.92
CA GLY A 26 7.67 -44.78 -60.12
C GLY A 26 8.76 -45.31 -61.04
N SER A 27 9.07 -44.60 -62.12
CA SER A 27 10.07 -45.00 -63.11
C SER A 27 11.45 -44.37 -62.91
N GLY A 28 11.55 -43.29 -62.12
CA GLY A 28 12.75 -42.47 -61.98
C GLY A 28 13.08 -41.62 -63.22
N ALA A 29 12.19 -41.59 -64.22
CA ALA A 29 12.41 -40.84 -65.44
C ALA A 29 12.26 -39.33 -65.21
N ILE A 30 13.14 -38.54 -65.84
CA ILE A 30 13.09 -37.08 -65.84
C ILE A 30 12.72 -36.59 -67.24
N ARG A 31 11.74 -35.69 -67.34
CA ARG A 31 11.34 -35.01 -68.57
C ARG A 31 11.39 -33.49 -68.36
N SER A 32 12.11 -32.78 -69.23
CA SER A 32 12.21 -31.31 -69.18
C SER A 32 11.39 -30.67 -70.30
N PHE A 33 10.73 -29.55 -69.97
CA PHE A 33 9.95 -28.71 -70.88
C PHE A 33 10.48 -27.28 -70.76
N ASP A 34 11.01 -26.72 -71.85
CA ASP A 34 11.55 -25.37 -71.87
C ASP A 34 11.27 -24.64 -73.19
N VAL A 35 11.62 -23.35 -73.26
CA VAL A 35 11.47 -22.53 -74.47
C VAL A 35 12.31 -23.06 -75.63
N LYS A 36 13.45 -23.71 -75.36
CA LYS A 36 14.33 -24.26 -76.40
C LYS A 36 13.76 -25.53 -77.03
N THR A 37 12.99 -26.31 -76.27
CA THR A 37 12.25 -27.47 -76.79
C THR A 37 10.96 -27.07 -77.52
N GLY A 38 10.58 -25.78 -77.45
CA GLY A 38 9.38 -25.23 -78.08
C GLY A 38 8.10 -25.52 -77.30
N ASN A 39 8.23 -26.08 -76.09
CA ASN A 39 7.10 -26.60 -75.34
C ASN A 39 6.36 -25.54 -74.52
N ILE A 40 7.04 -24.45 -74.16
CA ILE A 40 6.48 -23.34 -73.38
C ILE A 40 7.05 -22.02 -73.89
N ASP A 41 6.28 -20.94 -73.87
CA ASP A 41 6.75 -19.64 -74.37
C ASP A 41 7.63 -18.86 -73.37
N ASN A 42 7.72 -19.34 -72.12
CA ASN A 42 8.53 -18.70 -71.09
C ASN A 42 9.08 -19.69 -70.07
N ASN A 43 10.38 -19.61 -69.79
CA ASN A 43 11.08 -20.48 -68.84
C ASN A 43 10.81 -20.16 -67.35
N ARG A 44 10.17 -19.04 -67.05
CA ARG A 44 9.90 -18.58 -65.69
C ARG A 44 8.54 -19.09 -65.21
N ILE A 45 8.54 -20.32 -64.73
CA ILE A 45 7.34 -20.96 -64.16
C ILE A 45 7.04 -20.34 -62.80
N SER A 46 5.81 -19.82 -62.66
CA SER A 46 5.35 -19.15 -61.44
C SER A 46 4.32 -19.95 -60.64
N ALA A 47 3.59 -20.85 -61.30
CA ALA A 47 2.54 -21.65 -60.68
C ALA A 47 2.30 -22.95 -61.44
N ILE A 48 1.87 -23.99 -60.71
CA ILE A 48 1.51 -25.30 -61.25
C ILE A 48 0.25 -25.75 -60.48
N ALA A 49 -0.74 -26.29 -61.19
CA ALA A 49 -1.95 -26.86 -60.58
C ALA A 49 -2.48 -28.03 -61.42
N GLU A 50 -3.17 -28.96 -60.78
CA GLU A 50 -3.89 -30.06 -61.43
C GLU A 50 -5.39 -29.94 -61.16
N ASP A 51 -6.22 -30.01 -62.20
CA ASP A 51 -7.68 -30.09 -62.02
C ASP A 51 -8.14 -31.48 -61.57
N ASP A 52 -9.42 -31.59 -61.23
CA ASP A 52 -10.05 -32.83 -60.79
C ASP A 52 -10.12 -33.92 -61.88
N LYS A 53 -9.80 -33.57 -63.13
CA LYS A 53 -9.74 -34.48 -64.29
C LYS A 53 -8.31 -34.93 -64.59
N GLY A 54 -7.32 -34.50 -63.81
CA GLY A 54 -5.90 -34.83 -63.99
C GLY A 54 -5.20 -34.01 -65.08
N ASN A 55 -5.77 -32.89 -65.51
CA ASN A 55 -5.11 -31.96 -66.42
C ASN A 55 -4.14 -31.08 -65.64
N ILE A 56 -2.91 -30.99 -66.13
CA ILE A 56 -1.86 -30.14 -65.55
C ILE A 56 -1.90 -28.76 -66.22
N PHE A 57 -1.97 -27.72 -65.39
CA PHE A 57 -1.89 -26.33 -65.79
C PHE A 57 -0.61 -25.71 -65.23
N ILE A 58 0.03 -24.88 -66.05
CA ILE A 58 1.20 -24.09 -65.64
C ILE A 58 0.96 -22.62 -65.93
N GLY A 59 1.40 -21.78 -65.00
CA GLY A 59 1.40 -20.33 -65.13
C GLY A 59 2.82 -19.82 -65.31
N THR A 60 2.97 -18.78 -66.13
CA THR A 60 4.22 -18.06 -66.31
C THR A 60 4.01 -16.56 -66.14
N LEU A 61 5.06 -15.83 -65.73
CA LEU A 61 4.96 -14.38 -65.47
C LEU A 61 4.81 -13.51 -66.72
N ALA A 62 5.11 -14.04 -67.91
CA ALA A 62 4.93 -13.27 -69.15
C ALA A 62 4.37 -14.07 -70.33
N GLY A 63 4.31 -15.39 -70.26
CA GLY A 63 3.78 -16.26 -71.33
C GLY A 63 2.30 -16.64 -71.15
N GLY A 64 1.67 -16.30 -70.03
CA GLY A 64 0.28 -16.68 -69.76
C GLY A 64 0.17 -18.03 -69.06
N ILE A 65 -0.95 -18.70 -69.34
CA ILE A 65 -1.33 -20.01 -68.78
C ILE A 65 -1.31 -21.07 -69.88
N PHE A 66 -0.82 -22.26 -69.55
CA PHE A 66 -0.74 -23.38 -70.47
C PHE A 66 -1.33 -24.64 -69.85
N LYS A 67 -1.84 -25.54 -70.70
CA LYS A 67 -2.39 -26.83 -70.32
C LYS A 67 -1.59 -27.96 -70.98
N LEU A 68 -1.26 -28.99 -70.21
CA LEU A 68 -0.55 -30.16 -70.72
C LEU A 68 -1.45 -30.98 -71.67
N ASN A 69 -0.97 -31.17 -72.89
CA ASN A 69 -1.44 -32.19 -73.82
C ASN A 69 -0.64 -33.48 -73.57
N ARG A 70 -1.26 -34.47 -72.91
CA ARG A 70 -0.61 -35.75 -72.56
C ARG A 70 -0.33 -36.66 -73.77
N GLU A 71 -0.99 -36.46 -74.91
CA GLU A 71 -0.73 -37.25 -76.13
C GLU A 71 0.59 -36.82 -76.79
N LYS A 72 0.78 -35.51 -76.91
CA LYS A 72 1.99 -34.91 -77.50
C LYS A 72 3.11 -34.72 -76.48
N TRP A 73 2.79 -34.82 -75.18
CA TRP A 73 3.67 -34.39 -74.09
C TRP A 73 4.18 -32.97 -74.30
N ASP A 74 3.24 -32.04 -74.52
CA ASP A 74 3.52 -30.64 -74.79
C ASP A 74 2.52 -29.71 -74.08
N PHE A 75 2.80 -28.41 -73.96
CA PHE A 75 1.92 -27.44 -73.32
C PHE A 75 1.24 -26.51 -74.33
N GLU A 76 -0.09 -26.52 -74.35
CA GLU A 76 -0.90 -25.66 -75.21
C GLU A 76 -1.29 -24.38 -74.47
N SER A 77 -1.05 -23.22 -75.09
CA SER A 77 -1.40 -21.91 -74.53
C SER A 77 -2.92 -21.72 -74.46
N ILE A 78 -3.41 -21.21 -73.33
CA ILE A 78 -4.83 -20.93 -73.14
C ILE A 78 -5.11 -19.44 -73.44
N PRO A 79 -6.00 -19.13 -74.39
CA PRO A 79 -6.31 -17.75 -74.75
C PRO A 79 -7.12 -17.02 -73.66
N ARG A 80 -6.91 -15.71 -73.55
CA ARG A 80 -7.70 -14.81 -72.70
C ARG A 80 -8.89 -14.26 -73.47
N ALA A 81 -10.03 -14.11 -72.80
CA ALA A 81 -11.18 -13.39 -73.35
C ALA A 81 -10.85 -11.89 -73.55
N ASN A 82 -11.24 -11.34 -74.71
CA ASN A 82 -11.19 -9.92 -75.02
C ASN A 82 -9.80 -9.23 -75.02
N SER A 83 -8.69 -9.98 -74.99
CA SER A 83 -7.34 -9.41 -75.14
C SER A 83 -6.33 -10.45 -75.65
N PRO A 84 -5.46 -10.09 -76.61
CA PRO A 84 -4.39 -10.97 -77.08
C PRO A 84 -3.14 -10.96 -76.18
N VAL A 85 -3.11 -10.10 -75.14
CA VAL A 85 -1.93 -9.95 -74.28
C VAL A 85 -1.87 -11.11 -73.26
N PRO A 86 -0.74 -11.85 -73.17
CA PRO A 86 -0.57 -12.90 -72.18
C PRO A 86 -0.73 -12.40 -70.74
N LEU A 87 -1.30 -13.24 -69.87
CA LEU A 87 -1.48 -12.91 -68.46
C LEU A 87 -0.17 -13.08 -67.69
N PRO A 88 0.20 -12.14 -66.79
CA PRO A 88 1.30 -12.33 -65.86
C PRO A 88 0.83 -13.22 -64.70
N VAL A 89 0.74 -14.53 -64.94
CA VAL A 89 0.22 -15.48 -63.97
C VAL A 89 1.20 -15.62 -62.81
N LYS A 90 0.70 -15.55 -61.58
CA LYS A 90 1.50 -15.66 -60.36
C LYS A 90 1.09 -16.83 -59.47
N SER A 91 -0.20 -17.16 -59.44
CA SER A 91 -0.73 -18.30 -58.68
C SER A 91 -1.84 -18.99 -59.45
N LEU A 92 -1.95 -20.30 -59.27
CA LEU A 92 -3.04 -21.13 -59.78
C LEU A 92 -3.61 -21.92 -58.60
N PHE A 93 -4.93 -22.00 -58.52
CA PHE A 93 -5.61 -22.71 -57.44
C PHE A 93 -6.91 -23.30 -57.96
N ILE A 94 -7.17 -24.57 -57.66
CA ILE A 94 -8.45 -25.22 -57.95
C ILE A 94 -9.30 -25.14 -56.69
N ASP A 95 -10.47 -24.50 -56.79
CA ASP A 95 -11.39 -24.41 -55.67
C ASP A 95 -12.26 -25.67 -55.52
N ASN A 96 -13.03 -25.74 -54.43
CA ASN A 96 -13.95 -26.83 -54.14
C ASN A 96 -15.11 -26.94 -55.15
N GLN A 97 -15.36 -25.89 -55.94
CA GLN A 97 -16.32 -25.91 -57.06
C GLN A 97 -15.69 -26.42 -58.35
N LYS A 98 -14.43 -26.88 -58.29
CA LYS A 98 -13.64 -27.41 -59.41
C LYS A 98 -13.31 -26.35 -60.46
N GLN A 99 -13.38 -25.08 -60.08
CA GLN A 99 -12.99 -23.96 -60.93
C GLN A 99 -11.50 -23.66 -60.74
N LEU A 100 -10.79 -23.45 -61.85
CA LEU A 100 -9.40 -23.00 -61.82
C LEU A 100 -9.35 -21.49 -61.69
N LEU A 101 -8.95 -21.03 -60.51
CA LEU A 101 -8.69 -19.64 -60.18
C LEU A 101 -7.23 -19.29 -60.51
N ILE A 102 -7.04 -18.11 -61.10
CA ILE A 102 -5.77 -17.65 -61.65
C ILE A 102 -5.47 -16.28 -61.05
N GLY A 103 -4.49 -16.23 -60.16
CA GLY A 103 -3.97 -15.00 -59.58
C GLY A 103 -2.91 -14.38 -60.47
N THR A 104 -3.02 -13.09 -60.75
CA THR A 104 -2.12 -12.37 -61.67
C THR A 104 -1.30 -11.29 -60.95
N ASP A 105 -0.12 -10.95 -61.50
CA ASP A 105 0.67 -9.82 -61.02
C ASP A 105 0.18 -8.50 -61.63
N GLY A 106 -0.96 -8.01 -61.15
CA GLY A 106 -1.45 -6.65 -61.41
C GLY A 106 -2.68 -6.56 -62.30
N LEU A 107 -3.30 -7.69 -62.67
CA LEU A 107 -4.56 -7.73 -63.42
C LEU A 107 -5.68 -8.40 -62.62
N GLY A 108 -5.56 -8.48 -61.29
CA GLY A 108 -6.57 -9.07 -60.41
C GLY A 108 -6.68 -10.59 -60.49
N LEU A 109 -7.86 -11.10 -60.11
CA LEU A 109 -8.21 -12.51 -60.14
C LEU A 109 -8.92 -12.86 -61.45
N LYS A 110 -8.59 -14.03 -62.02
CA LYS A 110 -9.24 -14.60 -63.22
C LYS A 110 -9.70 -16.03 -62.93
N TYR A 111 -10.52 -16.58 -63.80
CA TYR A 111 -10.85 -18.00 -63.77
C TYR A 111 -10.80 -18.61 -65.18
N TYR A 112 -10.58 -19.91 -65.25
CA TYR A 112 -10.66 -20.65 -66.50
C TYR A 112 -12.09 -21.15 -66.75
N ASN A 113 -12.67 -20.72 -67.88
CA ASN A 113 -13.94 -21.20 -68.34
C ASN A 113 -13.75 -22.47 -69.19
N TYR A 114 -14.17 -23.61 -68.63
CA TYR A 114 -14.05 -24.92 -69.28
C TYR A 114 -14.97 -25.10 -70.50
N GLU A 115 -16.03 -24.30 -70.65
CA GLU A 115 -16.98 -24.44 -71.78
C GLU A 115 -16.39 -23.87 -73.07
N ASN A 116 -15.71 -22.73 -72.98
CA ASN A 116 -15.13 -22.04 -74.14
C ASN A 116 -13.58 -22.10 -74.20
N ASN A 117 -12.96 -22.80 -73.24
CA ASN A 117 -11.51 -22.95 -73.09
C ASN A 117 -10.75 -21.62 -73.06
N ARG A 118 -11.27 -20.62 -72.33
CA ARG A 118 -10.66 -19.28 -72.20
C ARG A 118 -10.51 -18.84 -70.75
N VAL A 119 -9.57 -17.94 -70.52
CA VAL A 119 -9.46 -17.22 -69.25
C VAL A 119 -10.35 -15.98 -69.25
N GLU A 120 -11.18 -15.85 -68.23
CA GLU A 120 -12.14 -14.76 -68.03
C GLU A 120 -11.90 -14.00 -66.72
N ASP A 121 -12.41 -12.78 -66.64
CA ASP A 121 -12.29 -11.96 -65.43
C ASP A 121 -13.18 -12.50 -64.31
N TYR A 122 -12.60 -12.76 -63.14
CA TYR A 122 -13.38 -13.11 -61.96
C TYR A 122 -13.88 -11.82 -61.30
N GLN A 123 -15.19 -11.56 -61.40
CA GLN A 123 -15.79 -10.32 -60.93
C GLN A 123 -15.82 -10.29 -59.39
N MET A 124 -15.03 -9.41 -58.78
CA MET A 124 -15.05 -9.14 -57.34
C MET A 124 -15.42 -7.68 -57.11
N SER A 125 -16.52 -7.44 -56.41
CA SER A 125 -16.90 -6.11 -55.94
C SER A 125 -16.43 -5.91 -54.50
N SER A 126 -15.74 -4.80 -54.22
CA SER A 126 -15.40 -4.38 -52.86
C SER A 126 -15.50 -2.86 -52.75
N SER A 127 -16.02 -2.39 -51.62
CA SER A 127 -16.07 -0.96 -51.30
C SER A 127 -14.71 -0.36 -50.94
N ILE A 128 -13.71 -1.19 -50.64
CA ILE A 128 -12.44 -0.76 -50.04
C ILE A 128 -11.37 -0.47 -51.09
N PHE A 129 -11.32 -1.24 -52.19
CA PHE A 129 -10.38 -1.01 -53.29
C PHE A 129 -10.82 -1.74 -54.57
N ASP A 130 -10.42 -1.20 -55.72
CA ASP A 130 -10.64 -1.80 -57.04
C ASP A 130 -9.77 -3.05 -57.23
N PHE A 131 -10.41 -4.18 -57.53
CA PHE A 131 -9.79 -5.50 -57.74
C PHE A 131 -9.23 -5.69 -59.16
N SER A 132 -9.57 -4.82 -60.12
CA SER A 132 -9.17 -4.95 -61.52
C SER A 132 -7.65 -4.90 -61.72
N ASN A 133 -6.93 -4.14 -60.87
CA ASN A 133 -5.50 -3.85 -60.99
C ASN A 133 -4.65 -4.41 -59.83
N VAL A 134 -5.17 -5.40 -59.09
CA VAL A 134 -4.50 -5.91 -57.89
C VAL A 134 -3.56 -7.06 -58.22
N LYS A 135 -2.45 -7.14 -57.49
CA LYS A 135 -1.46 -8.21 -57.57
C LYS A 135 -1.88 -9.37 -56.66
N VAL A 136 -2.48 -10.40 -57.23
CA VAL A 136 -2.96 -11.61 -56.54
C VAL A 136 -1.86 -12.67 -56.57
N HIS A 137 -1.13 -12.81 -55.46
CA HIS A 137 0.07 -13.65 -55.39
C HIS A 137 -0.17 -15.03 -54.77
N SER A 138 -1.23 -15.19 -53.98
CA SER A 138 -1.63 -16.48 -53.43
C SER A 138 -3.14 -16.57 -53.30
N ILE A 139 -3.67 -17.78 -53.47
CA ILE A 139 -5.09 -18.08 -53.31
C ILE A 139 -5.15 -19.36 -52.48
N LEU A 140 -6.01 -19.37 -51.48
CA LEU A 140 -6.27 -20.53 -50.64
C LEU A 140 -7.77 -20.57 -50.32
N GLN A 141 -8.32 -21.76 -50.14
CA GLN A 141 -9.70 -21.93 -49.70
C GLN A 141 -9.72 -22.64 -48.35
N ASP A 142 -10.53 -22.13 -47.41
CA ASP A 142 -10.74 -22.83 -46.14
C ASP A 142 -11.81 -23.93 -46.24
N ARG A 143 -11.99 -24.69 -45.16
CA ARG A 143 -12.94 -25.81 -45.11
C ARG A 143 -14.40 -25.38 -45.30
N ARG A 144 -14.72 -24.10 -45.07
CA ARG A 144 -16.05 -23.52 -45.26
C ARG A 144 -16.23 -22.90 -46.64
N GLY A 145 -15.21 -23.02 -47.50
CA GLY A 145 -15.22 -22.51 -48.85
C GLY A 145 -14.79 -21.05 -48.97
N ASN A 146 -14.46 -20.33 -47.88
CA ASN A 146 -14.02 -18.94 -48.00
C ASN A 146 -12.67 -18.88 -48.72
N LEU A 147 -12.53 -17.91 -49.63
CA LEU A 147 -11.31 -17.70 -50.39
C LEU A 147 -10.43 -16.66 -49.71
N TRP A 148 -9.23 -17.08 -49.36
CA TRP A 148 -8.15 -16.28 -48.80
C TRP A 148 -7.22 -15.86 -49.94
N ILE A 149 -7.15 -14.56 -50.20
CA ILE A 149 -6.42 -13.99 -51.32
C ILE A 149 -5.27 -13.15 -50.76
N GLY A 150 -4.04 -13.57 -51.05
CA GLY A 150 -2.83 -12.83 -50.72
C GLY A 150 -2.55 -11.75 -51.75
N LEU A 151 -2.65 -10.50 -51.33
CA LEU A 151 -2.47 -9.33 -52.18
C LEU A 151 -1.09 -8.73 -51.91
N PHE A 152 -0.24 -8.67 -52.94
CA PHE A 152 1.09 -8.11 -52.80
C PHE A 152 1.01 -6.64 -52.36
N GLN A 153 1.75 -6.28 -51.31
CA GLN A 153 1.74 -4.95 -50.66
C GLN A 153 0.41 -4.52 -50.02
N LYS A 154 -0.63 -5.35 -50.04
CA LYS A 154 -1.97 -5.04 -49.46
C LYS A 154 -2.44 -6.04 -48.40
N GLY A 155 -1.65 -7.07 -48.09
CA GLY A 155 -1.96 -8.04 -47.04
C GLY A 155 -2.86 -9.18 -47.52
N VAL A 156 -3.84 -9.57 -46.71
CA VAL A 156 -4.72 -10.71 -46.99
C VAL A 156 -6.17 -10.22 -47.10
N PHE A 157 -6.84 -10.64 -48.15
CA PHE A 157 -8.25 -10.37 -48.37
C PHE A 157 -9.06 -11.66 -48.25
N LEU A 158 -10.10 -11.64 -47.42
CA LEU A 158 -11.01 -12.77 -47.22
C LEU A 158 -12.28 -12.54 -48.03
N LEU A 159 -12.44 -13.27 -49.13
CA LEU A 159 -13.72 -13.39 -49.81
C LEU A 159 -14.54 -14.49 -49.14
N ARG A 160 -15.60 -14.10 -48.46
CA ARG A 160 -16.51 -15.02 -47.78
C ARG A 160 -17.23 -15.90 -48.79
N ASN A 161 -17.33 -17.19 -48.49
CA ASN A 161 -18.29 -18.07 -49.14
C ASN A 161 -19.65 -17.79 -48.51
N ASN A 162 -20.38 -16.83 -49.08
CA ASN A 162 -21.70 -16.48 -48.60
C ASN A 162 -22.73 -17.45 -49.21
N PRO A 163 -23.32 -18.39 -48.43
CA PRO A 163 -24.39 -19.25 -48.95
C PRO A 163 -25.65 -18.44 -49.25
N TYR A 164 -25.79 -17.25 -48.66
CA TYR A 164 -26.94 -16.40 -48.80
C TYR A 164 -26.79 -15.54 -50.07
N ARG A 165 -27.56 -15.88 -51.10
CA ARG A 165 -27.59 -15.17 -52.38
C ARG A 165 -28.44 -13.88 -52.31
N PHE A 166 -28.13 -13.01 -51.35
CA PHE A 166 -28.68 -11.65 -51.35
C PHE A 166 -27.96 -10.82 -52.41
N ASN A 167 -28.72 -10.25 -53.33
CA ASN A 167 -28.20 -9.43 -54.40
C ASN A 167 -28.48 -7.95 -54.10
N TYR A 168 -27.40 -7.19 -53.95
CA TYR A 168 -27.43 -5.75 -53.74
C TYR A 168 -27.66 -5.01 -55.06
N ILE A 169 -28.51 -3.99 -55.07
CA ILE A 169 -28.71 -3.08 -56.20
C ILE A 169 -28.57 -1.67 -55.63
N GLY A 170 -27.55 -0.93 -56.04
CA GLY A 170 -27.22 0.39 -55.48
C GLY A 170 -25.97 1.01 -56.12
N ASN A 171 -25.37 2.00 -55.47
CA ASN A 171 -24.25 2.76 -56.04
C ASN A 171 -22.90 2.04 -56.08
N LYS A 172 -22.82 0.84 -55.48
CA LYS A 172 -21.60 0.02 -55.40
C LYS A 172 -21.72 -1.31 -56.15
N TYR A 173 -22.72 -1.46 -57.02
CA TYR A 173 -22.96 -2.71 -57.72
C TYR A 173 -21.86 -2.97 -58.76
N HIS A 174 -21.00 -3.97 -58.54
CA HIS A 174 -19.88 -4.29 -59.44
C HIS A 174 -19.06 -3.05 -59.89
N ASN A 175 -18.81 -2.11 -58.96
CA ASN A 175 -18.14 -0.82 -59.20
C ASN A 175 -18.87 0.12 -60.19
N GLN A 176 -20.18 -0.08 -60.37
CA GLN A 176 -21.07 0.78 -61.14
C GLN A 176 -22.17 1.33 -60.22
N ASP A 177 -22.59 2.56 -60.51
CA ASP A 177 -23.72 3.17 -59.84
C ASP A 177 -25.01 2.86 -60.61
N LEU A 178 -25.90 2.03 -60.02
CA LEU A 178 -27.17 1.68 -60.67
C LEU A 178 -28.31 2.63 -60.33
N ILE A 179 -28.42 3.10 -59.09
CA ILE A 179 -29.60 3.85 -58.61
C ILE A 179 -29.26 5.01 -57.66
N GLY A 180 -28.02 5.48 -57.68
CA GLY A 180 -27.54 6.54 -56.79
C GLY A 180 -27.45 6.11 -55.33
N SER A 181 -27.29 7.10 -54.46
CA SER A 181 -27.20 6.92 -53.00
C SER A 181 -28.46 7.31 -52.25
N SER A 182 -29.54 7.64 -52.96
CA SER A 182 -30.80 8.08 -52.35
C SER A 182 -31.55 6.90 -51.72
N CYS A 183 -32.32 7.20 -50.67
CA CYS A 183 -33.12 6.21 -49.96
C CYS A 183 -34.19 5.64 -50.89
N VAL A 184 -34.33 4.31 -50.94
CA VAL A 184 -35.38 3.64 -51.71
C VAL A 184 -36.68 3.67 -50.90
N THR A 185 -37.71 4.27 -51.49
CA THR A 185 -39.02 4.50 -50.84
C THR A 185 -40.14 3.67 -51.43
N ALA A 186 -40.02 3.25 -52.70
CA ALA A 186 -41.01 2.41 -53.36
C ALA A 186 -40.34 1.43 -54.32
N VAL A 187 -40.90 0.23 -54.42
CA VAL A 187 -40.40 -0.81 -55.33
C VAL A 187 -41.58 -1.48 -56.01
N TYR A 188 -41.48 -1.65 -57.32
CA TYR A 188 -42.47 -2.37 -58.10
C TYR A 188 -41.80 -3.07 -59.28
N LYS A 189 -42.11 -4.34 -59.52
CA LYS A 189 -41.57 -5.08 -60.66
C LYS A 189 -42.69 -5.54 -61.57
N ASP A 190 -42.64 -5.11 -62.83
CA ASP A 190 -43.46 -5.67 -63.90
C ASP A 190 -42.70 -6.79 -64.64
N LYS A 191 -43.24 -7.28 -65.76
CA LYS A 191 -42.65 -8.42 -66.51
C LYS A 191 -41.28 -8.12 -67.10
N ASP A 192 -41.01 -6.86 -67.40
CA ASP A 192 -39.85 -6.42 -68.17
C ASP A 192 -38.89 -5.59 -67.33
N TYR A 193 -39.42 -4.80 -66.39
CA TYR A 193 -38.67 -3.79 -65.66
C TYR A 193 -38.93 -3.80 -64.15
N LEU A 194 -37.88 -3.47 -63.42
CA LEU A 194 -37.90 -3.10 -62.02
C LEU A 194 -37.94 -1.57 -61.91
N TRP A 195 -39.00 -1.07 -61.28
CA TRP A 195 -39.23 0.35 -61.00
C TRP A 195 -38.91 0.65 -59.54
N ILE A 196 -38.03 1.62 -59.32
CA ILE A 196 -37.50 1.96 -58.00
C ILE A 196 -37.73 3.45 -57.78
N GLY A 197 -38.63 3.77 -56.84
CA GLY A 197 -38.85 5.14 -56.37
C GLY A 197 -37.84 5.49 -55.28
N THR A 198 -37.31 6.70 -55.32
CA THR A 198 -36.34 7.19 -54.34
C THR A 198 -36.83 8.45 -53.65
N ASP A 199 -36.20 8.78 -52.52
CA ASP A 199 -36.37 10.08 -51.88
C ASP A 199 -35.44 11.12 -52.51
N ASN A 200 -36.00 12.23 -52.97
CA ASN A 200 -35.33 13.38 -53.59
C ASN A 200 -34.59 13.13 -54.91
N ASP A 201 -34.71 11.95 -55.53
CA ASP A 201 -34.01 11.61 -56.77
C ASP A 201 -34.91 10.95 -57.84
N GLY A 202 -36.23 11.00 -57.64
CA GLY A 202 -37.22 10.56 -58.62
C GLY A 202 -37.37 9.05 -58.69
N MET A 203 -37.21 8.49 -59.90
CA MET A 203 -37.45 7.06 -60.15
C MET A 203 -36.44 6.47 -61.12
N TYR A 204 -36.02 5.24 -60.84
CA TYR A 204 -35.17 4.44 -61.70
C TYR A 204 -35.96 3.28 -62.32
N GLN A 205 -35.62 2.97 -63.56
CA GLN A 205 -36.09 1.78 -64.28
C GLN A 205 -34.89 0.92 -64.65
N LEU A 206 -34.92 -0.35 -64.25
CA LEU A 206 -33.89 -1.33 -64.56
C LEU A 206 -34.51 -2.48 -65.35
N ASP A 207 -33.83 -2.93 -66.40
CA ASP A 207 -34.23 -4.14 -67.12
C ASP A 207 -33.56 -5.41 -66.56
N LYS A 208 -33.79 -6.55 -67.23
CA LYS A 208 -33.23 -7.85 -66.83
C LYS A 208 -31.69 -7.93 -66.90
N GLN A 209 -31.05 -6.99 -67.60
CA GLN A 209 -29.59 -6.88 -67.69
C GLN A 209 -29.06 -5.75 -66.80
N TYR A 210 -29.88 -5.21 -65.88
CA TYR A 210 -29.55 -4.06 -65.02
C TYR A 210 -29.17 -2.78 -65.80
N ARG A 211 -29.62 -2.63 -67.05
CA ARG A 211 -29.48 -1.35 -67.76
C ARG A 211 -30.43 -0.33 -67.14
N VAL A 212 -29.89 0.84 -66.79
CA VAL A 212 -30.58 1.87 -66.02
C VAL A 212 -31.15 2.96 -66.93
N ARG A 213 -32.41 3.33 -66.69
CA ARG A 213 -33.00 4.59 -67.16
C ARG A 213 -33.47 5.39 -65.94
N HIS A 214 -32.90 6.57 -65.75
CA HIS A 214 -33.23 7.47 -64.64
C HIS A 214 -34.25 8.52 -65.08
N PHE A 215 -35.33 8.66 -64.30
CA PHE A 215 -36.32 9.71 -64.42
C PHE A 215 -36.10 10.67 -63.25
N ALA A 216 -35.32 11.73 -63.49
CA ALA A 216 -35.04 12.76 -62.50
C ALA A 216 -36.15 13.82 -62.47
N HIS A 217 -36.40 14.39 -61.29
CA HIS A 217 -37.26 15.55 -61.17
C HIS A 217 -36.62 16.77 -61.87
N THR A 218 -37.42 17.50 -62.65
CA THR A 218 -37.00 18.75 -63.28
C THR A 218 -38.09 19.80 -63.13
N ASN A 219 -37.75 21.08 -63.34
CA ASN A 219 -38.72 22.19 -63.30
C ASN A 219 -39.71 22.21 -64.49
N THR A 220 -39.69 21.19 -65.35
CA THR A 220 -40.58 21.12 -66.51
C THR A 220 -41.98 20.61 -66.12
N PRO A 221 -43.08 21.19 -66.65
CA PRO A 221 -44.41 20.66 -66.42
C PRO A 221 -44.53 19.20 -66.86
N GLY A 222 -45.07 18.35 -65.98
CA GLY A 222 -45.18 16.92 -66.24
C GLY A 222 -43.91 16.11 -66.02
N SER A 223 -42.88 16.69 -65.39
CA SER A 223 -41.76 15.90 -64.85
C SER A 223 -42.22 14.98 -63.73
N ILE A 224 -41.46 13.92 -63.48
CA ILE A 224 -41.68 13.04 -62.33
C ILE A 224 -41.39 13.79 -61.02
N THR A 225 -42.06 13.39 -59.93
CA THR A 225 -41.84 13.98 -58.61
C THR A 225 -40.44 13.65 -58.08
N SER A 226 -39.90 14.49 -57.19
CA SER A 226 -38.62 14.21 -56.54
C SER A 226 -38.67 13.02 -55.58
N THR A 227 -39.81 12.78 -54.93
CA THR A 227 -39.97 11.70 -53.94
C THR A 227 -41.18 10.83 -54.30
N VAL A 228 -40.91 9.60 -54.73
CA VAL A 228 -41.94 8.62 -55.11
C VAL A 228 -42.19 7.66 -53.93
N MET A 229 -43.33 7.80 -53.26
CA MET A 229 -43.68 7.02 -52.06
C MET A 229 -44.39 5.70 -52.37
N SER A 230 -45.07 5.60 -53.51
CA SER A 230 -45.80 4.39 -53.88
C SER A 230 -45.93 4.26 -55.39
N ILE A 231 -45.82 3.04 -55.89
CA ILE A 231 -45.96 2.68 -57.30
C ILE A 231 -46.98 1.55 -57.39
N VAL A 232 -48.04 1.75 -58.16
CA VAL A 232 -49.10 0.75 -58.35
C VAL A 232 -49.44 0.63 -59.83
N GLN A 233 -49.56 -0.60 -60.33
CA GLN A 233 -50.12 -0.86 -61.65
C GLN A 233 -51.58 -1.31 -61.54
N THR A 234 -52.47 -0.66 -62.29
CA THR A 234 -53.87 -1.11 -62.43
C THR A 234 -54.00 -2.21 -63.48
N LYS A 235 -55.14 -2.92 -63.53
CA LYS A 235 -55.32 -4.06 -64.46
C LYS A 235 -55.25 -3.68 -65.94
N ASN A 236 -55.55 -2.42 -66.27
CA ASN A 236 -55.41 -1.87 -67.62
C ASN A 236 -53.95 -1.58 -68.02
N GLY A 237 -52.98 -1.84 -67.12
CA GLY A 237 -51.55 -1.68 -67.38
C GLY A 237 -50.97 -0.30 -67.06
N GLU A 238 -51.80 0.65 -66.62
CA GLU A 238 -51.36 1.99 -66.22
C GLU A 238 -50.55 1.98 -64.93
N ILE A 239 -49.46 2.74 -64.90
CA ILE A 239 -48.65 2.94 -63.68
C ILE A 239 -49.05 4.26 -63.03
N TRP A 240 -49.39 4.16 -61.75
CA TRP A 240 -49.72 5.28 -60.89
C TRP A 240 -48.65 5.48 -59.84
N LEU A 241 -48.29 6.74 -59.63
CA LEU A 241 -47.29 7.17 -58.66
C LEU A 241 -47.95 7.99 -57.57
N GLY A 242 -47.66 7.67 -56.32
CA GLY A 242 -47.99 8.46 -55.15
C GLY A 242 -46.78 9.28 -54.73
N SER A 243 -46.92 10.60 -54.66
CA SER A 243 -45.89 11.52 -54.22
C SER A 243 -46.20 12.09 -52.83
N TYR A 244 -45.16 12.33 -52.04
CA TYR A 244 -45.29 13.08 -50.79
C TYR A 244 -45.58 14.58 -51.01
N LEU A 245 -45.15 15.17 -52.13
CA LEU A 245 -45.28 16.62 -52.41
C LEU A 245 -46.29 16.94 -53.50
N ASN A 246 -46.34 16.13 -54.56
CA ASN A 246 -47.08 16.46 -55.79
C ASN A 246 -48.40 15.69 -55.94
N GLY A 247 -48.79 14.87 -54.97
CA GLY A 247 -50.04 14.10 -55.01
C GLY A 247 -49.99 12.89 -55.95
N LEU A 248 -51.12 12.61 -56.59
CA LEU A 248 -51.33 11.44 -57.44
C LEU A 248 -50.89 11.75 -58.87
N ALA A 249 -50.11 10.86 -59.49
CA ALA A 249 -49.71 10.99 -60.89
C ALA A 249 -49.92 9.71 -61.69
N LEU A 250 -50.37 9.86 -62.94
CA LEU A 250 -50.31 8.82 -63.96
C LEU A 250 -48.98 8.92 -64.71
N PHE A 251 -48.21 7.83 -64.74
CA PHE A 251 -46.91 7.77 -65.39
C PHE A 251 -46.98 7.13 -66.77
N ASN A 252 -46.45 7.82 -67.78
CA ASN A 252 -46.34 7.30 -69.14
C ASN A 252 -44.97 6.64 -69.36
N LYS A 253 -44.95 5.30 -69.49
CA LYS A 253 -43.72 4.51 -69.66
C LYS A 253 -42.89 4.90 -70.89
N SER A 254 -43.54 5.33 -71.96
CA SER A 254 -42.87 5.63 -73.24
C SER A 254 -42.15 6.98 -73.19
N THR A 255 -42.85 8.02 -72.72
CA THR A 255 -42.34 9.40 -72.69
C THR A 255 -41.59 9.73 -71.41
N GLY A 256 -41.87 9.03 -70.31
CA GLY A 256 -41.35 9.36 -68.97
C GLY A 256 -42.07 10.52 -68.28
N SER A 257 -43.18 11.03 -68.86
CA SER A 257 -43.93 12.16 -68.32
C SER A 257 -45.04 11.72 -67.36
N CYS A 258 -45.35 12.59 -66.38
CA CYS A 258 -46.40 12.42 -65.39
C CYS A 258 -47.58 13.37 -65.65
N THR A 259 -48.81 12.86 -65.50
CA THR A 259 -50.03 13.66 -65.45
C THR A 259 -50.56 13.66 -64.01
N TYR A 260 -50.60 14.82 -63.36
CA TYR A 260 -50.98 14.96 -61.95
C TYR A 260 -52.48 15.22 -61.77
N PHE A 261 -53.06 14.63 -60.72
CA PHE A 261 -54.47 14.72 -60.37
C PHE A 261 -54.64 15.25 -58.94
N ASN A 262 -54.52 16.57 -58.76
CA ASN A 262 -54.59 17.20 -57.44
C ASN A 262 -55.95 17.83 -57.13
N ASP A 263 -56.81 17.98 -58.15
CA ASP A 263 -58.14 18.59 -57.99
C ASP A 263 -59.12 17.61 -57.34
N LYS A 264 -59.52 17.91 -56.10
CA LYS A 264 -60.50 17.12 -55.35
C LYS A 264 -61.86 17.83 -55.33
N PRO A 265 -62.98 17.10 -55.47
CA PRO A 265 -64.32 17.64 -55.31
C PRO A 265 -64.51 18.27 -53.92
N ALA A 266 -65.11 19.46 -53.86
CA ALA A 266 -65.31 20.21 -52.61
C ALA A 266 -66.11 19.42 -51.54
N ASN A 267 -66.96 18.47 -51.98
CA ASN A 267 -67.76 17.61 -51.10
C ASN A 267 -66.96 16.50 -50.40
N LEU A 268 -65.68 16.29 -50.76
CA LEU A 268 -64.78 15.33 -50.12
C LEU A 268 -63.85 15.98 -49.08
N GLY A 269 -64.06 17.26 -48.76
CA GLY A 269 -63.27 18.00 -47.78
C GLY A 269 -61.87 18.38 -48.26
N ASN A 270 -61.42 19.58 -47.92
CA ASN A 270 -60.07 20.06 -48.22
C ASN A 270 -59.22 19.97 -46.95
N SER A 271 -58.29 19.01 -46.90
CA SER A 271 -57.19 18.98 -45.92
C SER A 271 -55.95 19.58 -46.57
N THR A 272 -55.13 20.31 -45.82
CA THR A 272 -53.82 20.80 -46.31
C THR A 272 -52.80 19.67 -46.54
N PHE A 273 -53.14 18.44 -46.15
CA PHE A 273 -52.31 17.25 -46.26
C PHE A 273 -52.82 16.22 -47.28
N ASP A 274 -53.87 16.58 -48.03
CA ASP A 274 -54.57 15.71 -48.98
C ASP A 274 -53.71 15.29 -50.21
N ASN A 275 -52.64 16.02 -50.50
CA ASN A 275 -51.69 15.74 -51.58
C ASN A 275 -50.42 15.01 -51.11
N LYS A 276 -50.33 14.68 -49.81
CA LYS A 276 -49.20 13.92 -49.25
C LYS A 276 -49.47 12.43 -49.28
N ILE A 277 -49.37 11.82 -50.45
CA ILE A 277 -49.66 10.39 -50.63
C ILE A 277 -48.49 9.58 -50.08
N ASN A 278 -48.79 8.65 -49.18
CA ASN A 278 -47.80 7.78 -48.55
C ASN A 278 -47.89 6.33 -49.06
N CYS A 279 -49.09 5.83 -49.35
CA CYS A 279 -49.28 4.47 -49.86
C CYS A 279 -50.51 4.38 -50.76
N MET A 280 -50.52 3.41 -51.68
CA MET A 280 -51.64 3.16 -52.57
C MET A 280 -51.83 1.66 -52.81
N ILE A 281 -53.07 1.24 -53.07
CA ILE A 281 -53.40 -0.08 -53.62
C ILE A 281 -54.47 0.08 -54.71
N ALA A 282 -54.47 -0.81 -55.70
CA ALA A 282 -55.52 -0.89 -56.70
C ALA A 282 -56.52 -1.99 -56.35
N ASP A 283 -57.81 -1.73 -56.52
CA ASP A 283 -58.84 -2.75 -56.44
C ASP A 283 -59.11 -3.42 -57.81
N GLU A 284 -60.03 -4.38 -57.82
CA GLU A 284 -60.34 -5.15 -59.02
C GLU A 284 -61.13 -4.38 -60.09
N ASN A 285 -61.71 -3.23 -59.72
CA ASN A 285 -62.52 -2.35 -60.55
C ASN A 285 -61.71 -1.14 -61.06
N ASN A 286 -60.38 -1.18 -60.89
CA ASN A 286 -59.47 -0.07 -61.19
C ASN A 286 -59.78 1.20 -60.37
N VAL A 287 -60.25 1.06 -59.13
CA VAL A 287 -60.28 2.14 -58.14
C VAL A 287 -59.00 2.07 -57.31
N LEU A 288 -58.29 3.19 -57.26
CA LEU A 288 -57.13 3.36 -56.39
C LEU A 288 -57.60 3.75 -55.00
N TRP A 289 -57.12 3.05 -53.99
CA TRP A 289 -57.20 3.46 -52.60
C TRP A 289 -55.90 4.15 -52.24
N ILE A 290 -56.01 5.36 -51.72
CA ILE A 290 -54.90 6.29 -51.52
C ILE A 290 -54.84 6.64 -50.04
N GLY A 291 -53.77 6.23 -49.38
CA GLY A 291 -53.47 6.59 -48.00
C GLY A 291 -52.59 7.83 -47.98
N THR A 292 -53.03 8.85 -47.25
CA THR A 292 -52.31 10.13 -47.14
C THR A 292 -51.72 10.31 -45.75
N HIS A 293 -50.70 11.16 -45.64
CA HIS A 293 -50.08 11.53 -44.39
C HIS A 293 -50.74 12.79 -43.79
N GLY A 294 -51.98 12.66 -43.28
CA GLY A 294 -52.74 13.77 -42.68
C GLY A 294 -54.11 14.02 -43.27
N GLY A 295 -54.46 13.41 -44.40
CA GLY A 295 -55.76 13.54 -45.05
C GLY A 295 -56.63 12.30 -44.96
N GLY A 296 -56.20 11.22 -44.30
CA GLY A 296 -56.93 9.95 -44.27
C GLY A 296 -56.85 9.17 -45.57
N VAL A 297 -57.92 8.44 -45.90
CA VAL A 297 -57.99 7.54 -47.07
C VAL A 297 -58.93 8.13 -48.13
N TYR A 298 -58.42 8.27 -49.36
CA TYR A 298 -59.20 8.66 -50.53
C TYR A 298 -59.37 7.47 -51.49
N THR A 299 -60.45 7.47 -52.26
CA THR A 299 -60.58 6.59 -53.42
C THR A 299 -60.62 7.39 -54.72
N PHE A 300 -59.93 6.89 -55.74
CA PHE A 300 -59.84 7.51 -57.05
C PHE A 300 -60.21 6.50 -58.13
N ASP A 301 -61.26 6.79 -58.89
CA ASP A 301 -61.67 5.96 -60.02
C ASP A 301 -60.84 6.32 -61.24
N THR A 302 -60.05 5.36 -61.71
CA THR A 302 -59.13 5.57 -62.84
C THR A 302 -59.82 5.65 -64.19
N ASN A 303 -61.06 5.16 -64.32
CA ASN A 303 -61.82 5.27 -65.56
C ASN A 303 -62.40 6.69 -65.71
N THR A 304 -62.98 7.22 -64.64
CA THR A 304 -63.57 8.57 -64.62
C THR A 304 -62.55 9.67 -64.30
N ARG A 305 -61.34 9.30 -63.87
CA ARG A 305 -60.25 10.19 -63.44
C ARG A 305 -60.66 11.16 -62.33
N LYS A 306 -61.49 10.69 -61.39
CA LYS A 306 -62.05 11.50 -60.31
C LYS A 306 -61.91 10.82 -58.96
N TYR A 307 -61.74 11.64 -57.93
CA TYR A 307 -61.89 11.22 -56.54
C TYR A 307 -63.36 10.93 -56.23
N VAL A 308 -63.62 9.81 -55.55
CA VAL A 308 -64.99 9.28 -55.34
C VAL A 308 -65.38 9.31 -53.87
N LYS A 309 -64.54 8.81 -52.97
CA LYS A 309 -64.81 8.73 -51.52
C LYS A 309 -63.64 9.24 -50.70
N HIS A 310 -63.95 9.65 -49.47
CA HIS A 310 -63.00 10.09 -48.46
C HIS A 310 -63.38 9.52 -47.10
N TYR A 311 -62.40 8.97 -46.39
CA TYR A 311 -62.53 8.47 -45.03
C TYR A 311 -61.47 9.17 -44.16
N SER A 312 -61.94 9.96 -43.19
CA SER A 312 -61.08 10.65 -42.21
C SER A 312 -61.57 10.42 -40.79
N PHE A 313 -60.77 10.83 -39.81
CA PHE A 313 -61.14 10.86 -38.40
C PHE A 313 -62.45 11.67 -38.20
N PRO A 314 -63.41 11.22 -37.36
CA PRO A 314 -63.35 10.06 -36.46
C PRO A 314 -63.82 8.72 -37.08
N TYR A 315 -64.14 8.66 -38.38
CA TYR A 315 -64.61 7.42 -39.00
C TYR A 315 -63.52 6.35 -39.07
N ILE A 316 -62.29 6.74 -39.36
CA ILE A 316 -61.08 5.92 -39.20
C ILE A 316 -60.33 6.30 -37.92
N THR A 317 -59.43 5.43 -37.48
CA THR A 317 -58.66 5.57 -36.23
C THR A 317 -57.75 6.80 -36.21
N ASN A 318 -57.15 7.16 -37.34
CA ASN A 318 -56.27 8.31 -37.49
C ASN A 318 -56.07 8.67 -38.98
N ASP A 319 -55.82 9.95 -39.28
CA ASP A 319 -55.65 10.44 -40.67
C ASP A 319 -54.24 10.24 -41.25
N TRP A 320 -53.27 9.76 -40.46
CA TRP A 320 -51.91 9.48 -40.91
C TRP A 320 -51.80 8.01 -41.31
N ILE A 321 -51.98 7.75 -42.60
CA ILE A 321 -52.05 6.39 -43.17
C ILE A 321 -50.66 5.95 -43.61
N ASN A 322 -50.15 4.91 -42.99
CA ASN A 322 -48.82 4.36 -43.29
C ASN A 322 -48.89 3.24 -44.33
N CYS A 323 -49.91 2.38 -44.26
CA CYS A 323 -50.10 1.31 -45.23
C CYS A 323 -51.58 1.03 -45.50
N LEU A 324 -51.85 0.50 -46.69
CA LEU A 324 -53.14 -0.02 -47.10
C LEU A 324 -52.96 -1.47 -47.54
N PHE A 325 -53.88 -2.34 -47.13
CA PHE A 325 -53.89 -3.75 -47.51
C PHE A 325 -55.33 -4.19 -47.81
N LYS A 326 -55.53 -4.93 -48.90
CA LYS A 326 -56.84 -5.53 -49.21
C LYS A 326 -56.77 -7.01 -48.89
N ASP A 327 -57.65 -7.48 -48.00
CA ASP A 327 -57.73 -8.89 -47.63
C ASP A 327 -58.48 -9.73 -48.68
N LYS A 328 -58.43 -11.06 -48.52
CA LYS A 328 -59.13 -12.02 -49.41
C LYS A 328 -60.66 -11.85 -49.42
N ASN A 329 -61.24 -11.23 -48.39
CA ASN A 329 -62.69 -10.96 -48.30
C ASN A 329 -63.09 -9.65 -49.01
N GLY A 330 -62.10 -8.88 -49.48
CA GLY A 330 -62.30 -7.59 -50.13
C GLY A 330 -62.45 -6.43 -49.16
N MET A 331 -62.08 -6.59 -47.88
CA MET A 331 -62.00 -5.47 -46.93
C MET A 331 -60.66 -4.76 -47.06
N VAL A 332 -60.67 -3.44 -46.89
CA VAL A 332 -59.45 -2.63 -46.93
C VAL A 332 -59.03 -2.28 -45.52
N TRP A 333 -57.84 -2.75 -45.15
CA TRP A 333 -57.18 -2.48 -43.89
C TRP A 333 -56.31 -1.23 -44.06
N ALA A 334 -56.57 -0.22 -43.25
CA ALA A 334 -55.80 1.01 -43.18
C ALA A 334 -54.96 1.01 -41.90
N GLY A 335 -53.65 0.78 -42.04
CA GLY A 335 -52.70 0.90 -40.94
C GLY A 335 -52.33 2.36 -40.69
N THR A 336 -52.46 2.81 -39.45
CA THR A 336 -52.33 4.23 -39.09
C THR A 336 -51.26 4.44 -38.01
N HIS A 337 -51.06 5.69 -37.58
CA HIS A 337 -50.24 6.02 -36.41
C HIS A 337 -50.86 5.63 -35.05
N LYS A 338 -52.15 5.27 -35.00
CA LYS A 338 -52.86 4.90 -33.76
C LYS A 338 -53.66 3.61 -33.91
N GLY A 339 -53.03 2.56 -34.43
CA GLY A 339 -53.69 1.29 -34.73
C GLY A 339 -54.20 1.21 -36.18
N PHE A 340 -55.23 0.42 -36.43
CA PHE A 340 -55.77 0.19 -37.77
C PHE A 340 -57.29 0.37 -37.85
N SER A 341 -57.77 0.60 -39.06
CA SER A 341 -59.20 0.58 -39.40
C SER A 341 -59.46 -0.43 -40.51
N ILE A 342 -60.58 -1.14 -40.44
CA ILE A 342 -61.05 -2.05 -41.48
C ILE A 342 -62.24 -1.40 -42.17
N ILE A 343 -62.17 -1.24 -43.49
CA ILE A 343 -63.21 -0.64 -44.33
C ILE A 343 -63.85 -1.76 -45.14
N ASP A 344 -65.13 -2.02 -44.89
CA ASP A 344 -65.95 -2.91 -45.72
C ASP A 344 -66.30 -2.19 -47.02
N THR A 345 -65.68 -2.62 -48.12
CA THR A 345 -65.84 -2.00 -49.44
C THR A 345 -67.25 -2.14 -50.02
N LYS A 346 -68.01 -3.16 -49.59
CA LYS A 346 -69.37 -3.44 -50.08
C LYS A 346 -70.42 -2.68 -49.28
N LYS A 347 -70.29 -2.68 -47.95
CA LYS A 347 -71.24 -2.02 -47.03
C LYS A 347 -70.90 -0.57 -46.72
N ASN A 348 -69.70 -0.13 -47.09
CA ASN A 348 -69.16 1.19 -46.79
C ASN A 348 -69.12 1.49 -45.28
N GLN A 349 -68.88 0.45 -44.46
CA GLN A 349 -68.78 0.56 -43.00
C GLN A 349 -67.32 0.48 -42.56
N VAL A 350 -66.98 1.19 -41.48
CA VAL A 350 -65.62 1.21 -40.92
C VAL A 350 -65.64 0.62 -39.51
N LYS A 351 -64.72 -0.30 -39.23
CA LYS A 351 -64.46 -0.85 -37.89
C LYS A 351 -63.09 -0.38 -37.41
N ASN A 352 -63.05 0.26 -36.25
CA ASN A 352 -61.85 0.89 -35.69
C ASN A 352 -61.22 0.03 -34.59
N PHE A 353 -59.89 -0.06 -34.64
CA PHE A 353 -59.07 -0.80 -33.70
C PHE A 353 -57.96 0.11 -33.17
N SER A 354 -58.32 0.97 -32.20
CA SER A 354 -57.51 2.07 -31.65
C SER A 354 -56.74 1.69 -30.36
N GLU A 355 -56.48 2.65 -29.46
CA GLU A 355 -55.65 2.51 -28.25
C GLU A 355 -56.10 1.37 -27.29
N ASN A 356 -57.40 1.04 -27.24
CA ASN A 356 -57.95 -0.01 -26.36
C ASN A 356 -58.07 -1.40 -27.02
N ASN A 357 -57.42 -1.63 -28.15
CA ASN A 357 -57.46 -2.90 -28.86
C ASN A 357 -56.40 -3.89 -28.32
N GLU A 358 -56.81 -5.12 -27.98
CA GLU A 358 -55.92 -6.22 -27.53
C GLU A 358 -54.93 -6.71 -28.61
N ILE A 359 -55.13 -6.36 -29.88
CA ILE A 359 -54.28 -6.82 -30.99
C ILE A 359 -53.04 -5.93 -31.15
N THR A 360 -53.22 -4.60 -31.20
CA THR A 360 -52.13 -3.61 -31.35
C THR A 360 -52.48 -2.30 -30.61
N PRO A 361 -52.40 -2.25 -29.27
CA PRO A 361 -52.87 -1.11 -28.48
C PRO A 361 -52.06 0.16 -28.76
N GLY A 362 -52.63 1.06 -29.56
CA GLY A 362 -52.07 2.40 -29.83
C GLY A 362 -50.75 2.42 -30.61
N LYS A 363 -50.36 1.33 -31.25
CA LYS A 363 -49.08 1.23 -31.97
C LYS A 363 -49.19 1.74 -33.40
N VAL A 364 -48.07 2.26 -33.91
CA VAL A 364 -47.93 2.66 -35.31
C VAL A 364 -47.81 1.41 -36.17
N ILE A 365 -48.59 1.33 -37.25
CA ILE A 365 -48.63 0.18 -38.14
C ILE A 365 -47.99 0.54 -39.47
N TYR A 366 -46.92 -0.17 -39.84
CA TYR A 366 -46.17 0.09 -41.08
C TYR A 366 -46.47 -0.90 -42.20
N SER A 367 -46.89 -2.12 -41.88
CA SER A 367 -47.24 -3.12 -42.88
C SER A 367 -48.32 -4.06 -42.37
N ILE A 368 -49.17 -4.51 -43.29
CA ILE A 368 -50.21 -5.51 -43.03
C ILE A 368 -50.21 -6.48 -44.21
N PHE A 369 -50.25 -7.78 -43.93
CA PHE A 369 -50.53 -8.79 -44.96
C PHE A 369 -51.33 -9.96 -44.38
N GLN A 370 -51.92 -10.77 -45.26
CA GLN A 370 -52.63 -12.00 -44.90
C GLN A 370 -51.86 -13.21 -45.39
N ASP A 371 -51.58 -14.16 -44.50
CA ASP A 371 -50.86 -15.39 -44.86
C ASP A 371 -51.77 -16.44 -45.55
N LYS A 372 -51.17 -17.54 -46.00
CA LYS A 372 -51.90 -18.68 -46.58
C LYS A 372 -52.86 -19.37 -45.60
N LYS A 373 -52.63 -19.27 -44.29
CA LYS A 373 -53.48 -19.85 -43.21
C LYS A 373 -54.62 -18.90 -42.79
N ASP A 374 -54.74 -17.75 -43.45
CA ASP A 374 -55.70 -16.67 -43.20
C ASP A 374 -55.45 -15.84 -41.92
N ASN A 375 -54.25 -15.94 -41.32
CA ASN A 375 -53.86 -15.02 -40.24
C ASN A 375 -53.45 -13.67 -40.83
N ILE A 376 -53.76 -12.61 -40.10
CA ILE A 376 -53.35 -11.25 -40.45
C ILE A 376 -52.08 -10.92 -39.68
N TRP A 377 -51.02 -10.60 -40.40
CA TRP A 377 -49.74 -10.21 -39.86
C TRP A 377 -49.61 -8.70 -39.93
N ILE A 378 -49.36 -8.07 -38.79
CA ILE A 378 -49.33 -6.62 -38.62
C ILE A 378 -47.95 -6.22 -38.12
N GLY A 379 -47.16 -5.58 -38.97
CA GLY A 379 -45.85 -5.04 -38.65
C GLY A 379 -45.98 -3.67 -37.98
N THR A 380 -45.42 -3.55 -36.77
CA THR A 380 -45.54 -2.34 -35.95
C THR A 380 -44.17 -1.76 -35.60
N THR A 381 -44.15 -0.66 -34.84
CA THR A 381 -42.92 -0.13 -34.20
C THR A 381 -42.43 -0.96 -33.02
N GLU A 382 -43.20 -1.94 -32.55
CA GLU A 382 -42.90 -2.76 -31.38
C GLU A 382 -43.08 -4.26 -31.66
N GLY A 383 -42.64 -4.72 -32.82
CA GLY A 383 -42.67 -6.11 -33.26
C GLY A 383 -43.83 -6.39 -34.21
N VAL A 384 -44.14 -7.68 -34.35
CA VAL A 384 -45.22 -8.17 -35.21
C VAL A 384 -46.37 -8.68 -34.36
N ALA A 385 -47.60 -8.28 -34.71
CA ALA A 385 -48.81 -8.91 -34.19
C ALA A 385 -49.38 -9.89 -35.23
N ILE A 386 -49.65 -11.11 -34.81
CA ILE A 386 -50.33 -12.14 -35.59
C ILE A 386 -51.77 -12.20 -35.09
N TYR A 387 -52.73 -11.88 -35.93
CA TYR A 387 -54.15 -11.88 -35.60
C TYR A 387 -54.88 -12.99 -36.34
N ASP A 388 -55.34 -13.98 -35.58
CA ASP A 388 -56.25 -15.02 -36.05
C ASP A 388 -57.67 -14.46 -36.04
N VAL A 389 -58.16 -14.11 -37.23
CA VAL A 389 -59.50 -13.54 -37.43
C VAL A 389 -60.61 -14.53 -37.06
N LYS A 390 -60.37 -15.85 -37.21
CA LYS A 390 -61.39 -16.89 -36.98
C LYS A 390 -61.61 -17.12 -35.49
N ASN A 391 -60.53 -17.18 -34.72
CA ASN A 391 -60.57 -17.45 -33.28
C ASN A 391 -60.52 -16.18 -32.41
N ASN A 392 -60.37 -15.01 -33.03
CA ASN A 392 -60.19 -13.72 -32.36
C ASN A 392 -59.06 -13.74 -31.31
N LYS A 393 -57.91 -14.31 -31.69
CA LYS A 393 -56.71 -14.37 -30.85
C LYS A 393 -55.57 -13.58 -31.50
N SER A 394 -54.77 -12.92 -30.67
CA SER A 394 -53.54 -12.25 -31.09
C SER A 394 -52.32 -12.87 -30.41
N GLN A 395 -51.22 -12.94 -31.14
CA GLN A 395 -49.90 -13.26 -30.63
C GLN A 395 -48.92 -12.16 -31.05
N LYS A 396 -47.95 -11.86 -30.18
CA LYS A 396 -46.90 -10.88 -30.45
C LYS A 396 -45.55 -11.58 -30.61
N LEU A 397 -44.77 -11.16 -31.59
CA LEU A 397 -43.38 -11.55 -31.78
C LEU A 397 -42.48 -10.31 -31.71
N THR A 398 -41.47 -10.33 -30.84
CA THR A 398 -40.52 -9.23 -30.60
C THR A 398 -39.07 -9.73 -30.64
N VAL A 399 -38.11 -8.84 -30.39
CA VAL A 399 -36.69 -9.19 -30.20
C VAL A 399 -36.50 -10.27 -29.12
N GLU A 400 -37.35 -10.30 -28.08
CA GLU A 400 -37.31 -11.35 -27.05
C GLU A 400 -37.58 -12.76 -27.61
N ASN A 401 -38.31 -12.84 -28.73
CA ASN A 401 -38.58 -14.11 -29.43
C ASN A 401 -37.52 -14.45 -30.49
N GLY A 402 -36.53 -13.58 -30.72
CA GLY A 402 -35.47 -13.78 -31.72
C GLY A 402 -35.58 -12.88 -32.96
N LEU A 403 -36.50 -11.93 -33.02
CA LEU A 403 -36.60 -10.96 -34.11
C LEU A 403 -35.36 -10.02 -34.15
N ALA A 404 -34.91 -9.59 -35.33
CA ALA A 404 -33.71 -8.75 -35.44
C ALA A 404 -33.90 -7.32 -34.89
N SER A 405 -35.10 -6.77 -35.04
CA SER A 405 -35.50 -5.48 -34.50
C SER A 405 -37.02 -5.39 -34.43
N ASP A 406 -37.53 -4.72 -33.38
CA ASP A 406 -38.96 -4.52 -33.19
C ASP A 406 -39.60 -3.58 -34.23
N VAL A 407 -38.83 -2.76 -34.96
CA VAL A 407 -39.42 -1.88 -35.97
C VAL A 407 -39.55 -2.59 -37.31
N ILE A 408 -40.76 -2.99 -37.67
CA ILE A 408 -41.05 -3.77 -38.88
C ILE A 408 -41.39 -2.85 -40.05
N CYS A 409 -40.58 -2.88 -41.11
CA CYS A 409 -40.74 -2.03 -42.28
C CYS A 409 -41.58 -2.66 -43.40
N GLY A 410 -41.55 -3.99 -43.50
CA GLY A 410 -42.18 -4.72 -44.59
C GLY A 410 -42.30 -6.19 -44.27
N LEU A 411 -43.33 -6.82 -44.84
CA LEU A 411 -43.71 -8.21 -44.57
C LEU A 411 -44.03 -8.93 -45.87
N VAL A 412 -43.43 -10.11 -46.05
CA VAL A 412 -43.65 -10.95 -47.24
C VAL A 412 -43.65 -12.43 -46.84
N GLU A 413 -44.64 -13.20 -47.31
CA GLU A 413 -44.66 -14.66 -47.18
C GLU A 413 -43.99 -15.33 -48.39
N ASP A 414 -43.13 -16.33 -48.17
CA ASP A 414 -42.50 -17.12 -49.23
C ASP A 414 -43.38 -18.30 -49.71
N ALA A 415 -42.86 -19.10 -50.65
CA ALA A 415 -43.58 -20.26 -51.17
C ALA A 415 -43.77 -21.36 -50.10
N GLY A 416 -42.81 -21.52 -49.19
CA GLY A 416 -42.83 -22.48 -48.08
C GLY A 416 -43.67 -22.05 -46.88
N GLY A 417 -44.20 -20.83 -46.86
CA GLY A 417 -44.97 -20.28 -45.75
C GLY A 417 -44.11 -19.66 -44.64
N ASN A 418 -42.83 -19.42 -44.88
CA ASN A 418 -42.02 -18.60 -43.98
C ASN A 418 -42.31 -17.12 -44.21
N ILE A 419 -42.23 -16.35 -43.14
CA ILE A 419 -42.47 -14.91 -43.18
C ILE A 419 -41.15 -14.17 -43.16
N TRP A 420 -40.92 -13.35 -44.17
CA TRP A 420 -39.76 -12.48 -44.30
C TRP A 420 -40.12 -11.06 -43.88
N MET A 421 -39.28 -10.48 -43.04
CA MET A 421 -39.45 -9.17 -42.43
C MET A 421 -38.24 -8.31 -42.70
N SER A 422 -38.40 -7.19 -43.39
CA SER A 422 -37.40 -6.11 -43.34
C SER A 422 -37.63 -5.28 -42.08
N THR A 423 -36.58 -4.96 -41.36
CA THR A 423 -36.65 -4.21 -40.09
C THR A 423 -35.72 -2.99 -40.12
N HIS A 424 -35.73 -2.15 -39.08
CA HIS A 424 -34.71 -1.09 -38.95
C HIS A 424 -33.29 -1.64 -38.71
N ASN A 425 -33.11 -2.93 -38.41
CA ASN A 425 -31.79 -3.54 -38.22
C ASN A 425 -31.73 -4.98 -38.77
N GLY A 426 -31.69 -5.11 -40.09
CA GLY A 426 -31.54 -6.37 -40.81
C GLY A 426 -32.87 -6.93 -41.32
N ILE A 427 -32.79 -8.15 -41.87
CA ILE A 427 -33.95 -8.94 -42.31
C ILE A 427 -34.11 -10.14 -41.38
N SER A 428 -35.34 -10.44 -41.00
CA SER A 428 -35.67 -11.64 -40.23
C SER A 428 -36.56 -12.57 -41.05
N LYS A 429 -36.19 -13.84 -41.11
CA LYS A 429 -37.04 -14.93 -41.59
C LYS A 429 -37.62 -15.65 -40.38
N TYR A 430 -38.94 -15.81 -40.34
CA TYR A 430 -39.63 -16.56 -39.31
C TYR A 430 -40.26 -17.81 -39.92
N ASN A 431 -39.97 -18.96 -39.33
CA ASN A 431 -40.60 -20.23 -39.66
C ASN A 431 -41.75 -20.49 -38.69
N PRO A 432 -43.02 -20.40 -39.12
CA PRO A 432 -44.17 -20.61 -38.23
C PRO A 432 -44.33 -22.05 -37.73
N ASN A 433 -43.69 -23.04 -38.36
CA ASN A 433 -43.82 -24.45 -37.96
C ASN A 433 -42.99 -24.75 -36.69
N ASP A 434 -41.77 -24.22 -36.62
CA ASP A 434 -40.86 -24.45 -35.49
C ASP A 434 -40.75 -23.23 -34.55
N SER A 435 -41.44 -22.12 -34.88
CA SER A 435 -41.39 -20.85 -34.16
C SER A 435 -39.98 -20.25 -34.00
N THR A 436 -39.11 -20.46 -34.98
CA THR A 436 -37.72 -19.97 -34.97
C THR A 436 -37.53 -18.79 -35.91
N PHE A 437 -36.67 -17.85 -35.49
CA PHE A 437 -36.15 -16.80 -36.36
C PHE A 437 -34.82 -17.20 -37.00
N SER A 438 -34.49 -16.52 -38.08
CA SER A 438 -33.16 -16.52 -38.69
C SER A 438 -32.90 -15.12 -39.23
N ASN A 439 -31.92 -14.44 -38.64
CA ASN A 439 -31.65 -13.03 -38.90
C ASN A 439 -30.43 -12.84 -39.82
N TYR A 440 -30.53 -11.86 -40.71
CA TYR A 440 -29.55 -11.51 -41.72
C TYR A 440 -29.22 -10.02 -41.63
N TYR A 441 -27.94 -9.68 -41.81
CA TYR A 441 -27.41 -8.33 -41.68
C TYR A 441 -26.58 -7.92 -42.90
N SER A 442 -26.13 -6.67 -42.98
CA SER A 442 -25.32 -6.12 -44.09
C SER A 442 -24.11 -6.99 -44.46
N SER A 443 -23.47 -7.58 -43.46
CA SER A 443 -22.37 -8.55 -43.60
C SER A 443 -22.73 -9.86 -44.33
N ASP A 444 -24.02 -10.16 -44.45
CA ASP A 444 -24.59 -11.29 -45.22
C ASP A 444 -24.95 -10.87 -46.65
N GLY A 445 -24.62 -9.65 -47.10
CA GLY A 445 -24.86 -9.19 -48.47
C GLY A 445 -26.09 -8.28 -48.64
N LEU A 446 -26.69 -7.79 -47.55
CA LEU A 446 -27.78 -6.81 -47.63
C LEU A 446 -27.26 -5.42 -48.03
N GLN A 447 -28.14 -4.58 -48.56
CA GLN A 447 -27.85 -3.17 -48.89
C GLN A 447 -27.34 -2.32 -47.71
N GLY A 448 -27.70 -2.76 -46.50
CA GLY A 448 -27.49 -2.10 -45.23
C GLY A 448 -28.36 -2.79 -44.18
N ASN A 449 -28.22 -2.39 -42.91
CA ASN A 449 -29.10 -2.92 -41.85
C ASN A 449 -30.42 -2.15 -41.76
N GLU A 450 -30.44 -0.88 -42.17
CA GLU A 450 -31.64 -0.05 -42.06
C GLU A 450 -32.48 -0.13 -43.33
N PHE A 451 -33.70 -0.64 -43.20
CA PHE A 451 -34.69 -0.73 -44.28
C PHE A 451 -35.77 0.34 -44.14
N THR A 452 -36.37 0.70 -45.26
CA THR A 452 -37.36 1.76 -45.35
C THR A 452 -38.77 1.18 -45.25
N LYS A 453 -39.60 1.75 -44.39
CA LYS A 453 -41.01 1.38 -44.28
C LYS A 453 -41.73 1.48 -45.64
N GLY A 454 -42.49 0.45 -45.99
CA GLY A 454 -43.26 0.40 -47.24
C GLY A 454 -42.44 0.11 -48.52
N ALA A 455 -41.11 0.11 -48.45
CA ALA A 455 -40.24 -0.16 -49.60
C ALA A 455 -40.02 -1.67 -49.79
N PHE A 456 -41.09 -2.43 -50.05
CA PHE A 456 -40.98 -3.87 -50.26
C PHE A 456 -41.92 -4.36 -51.36
N PHE A 457 -41.50 -5.41 -52.05
CA PHE A 457 -42.29 -6.03 -53.12
C PHE A 457 -41.97 -7.52 -53.26
N LYS A 458 -43.00 -8.32 -53.51
CA LYS A 458 -42.86 -9.72 -53.94
C LYS A 458 -43.38 -9.84 -55.36
N SER A 459 -42.52 -10.27 -56.27
CA SER A 459 -42.90 -10.48 -57.66
C SER A 459 -43.59 -11.83 -57.89
N GLU A 460 -44.24 -11.99 -59.03
CA GLU A 460 -45.01 -13.19 -59.38
C GLU A 460 -44.15 -14.47 -59.40
N ASN A 461 -42.86 -14.37 -59.73
CA ASN A 461 -41.94 -15.51 -59.75
C ASN A 461 -41.36 -15.87 -58.36
N GLY A 462 -41.76 -15.15 -57.30
CA GLY A 462 -41.32 -15.39 -55.93
C GLY A 462 -40.08 -14.59 -55.49
N GLU A 463 -39.49 -13.77 -56.35
CA GLU A 463 -38.40 -12.86 -55.95
C GLU A 463 -38.91 -11.78 -55.00
N VAL A 464 -38.15 -11.54 -53.92
CA VAL A 464 -38.45 -10.58 -52.87
C VAL A 464 -37.48 -9.41 -52.96
N PHE A 465 -38.03 -8.21 -52.78
CA PHE A 465 -37.31 -6.95 -52.79
C PHE A 465 -37.55 -6.19 -51.50
N PHE A 466 -36.47 -5.74 -50.85
CA PHE A 466 -36.51 -4.86 -49.67
C PHE A 466 -35.58 -3.67 -49.87
N GLY A 467 -36.16 -2.48 -49.92
CA GLY A 467 -35.47 -1.19 -50.08
C GLY A 467 -35.06 -0.61 -48.73
N GLY A 468 -33.93 0.10 -48.72
CA GLY A 468 -33.46 0.81 -47.56
C GLY A 468 -32.69 2.07 -47.92
N ILE A 469 -31.92 2.56 -46.95
CA ILE A 469 -31.23 3.85 -47.04
C ILE A 469 -30.08 3.87 -48.06
N SER A 470 -29.54 2.73 -48.45
CA SER A 470 -28.33 2.60 -49.28
C SER A 470 -28.54 1.75 -50.54
N GLY A 471 -29.80 1.50 -50.89
CA GLY A 471 -30.20 0.78 -52.09
C GLY A 471 -31.24 -0.30 -51.81
N LEU A 472 -31.24 -1.32 -52.67
CA LEU A 472 -32.24 -2.37 -52.70
C LEU A 472 -31.57 -3.74 -52.51
N THR A 473 -32.16 -4.57 -51.65
CA THR A 473 -31.80 -5.99 -51.54
C THR A 473 -32.82 -6.83 -52.28
N SER A 474 -32.36 -7.68 -53.18
CA SER A 474 -33.18 -8.65 -53.93
C SER A 474 -32.72 -10.07 -53.65
N PHE A 475 -33.65 -11.02 -53.52
CA PHE A 475 -33.33 -12.44 -53.33
C PHE A 475 -34.51 -13.35 -53.64
N PHE A 476 -34.19 -14.61 -53.92
CA PHE A 476 -35.18 -15.69 -53.96
C PHE A 476 -35.11 -16.46 -52.64
N PRO A 477 -36.20 -16.51 -51.83
CA PRO A 477 -36.20 -17.22 -50.55
C PRO A 477 -35.72 -18.67 -50.63
N GLU A 478 -36.05 -19.38 -51.73
CA GLU A 478 -35.67 -20.78 -51.97
C GLU A 478 -34.16 -20.98 -52.19
N GLN A 479 -33.44 -19.92 -52.56
CA GLN A 479 -31.98 -19.95 -52.77
C GLN A 479 -31.19 -19.66 -51.48
N ILE A 480 -31.85 -19.16 -50.43
CA ILE A 480 -31.22 -18.88 -49.14
C ILE A 480 -31.14 -20.19 -48.35
N LYS A 481 -30.00 -20.87 -48.45
CA LYS A 481 -29.72 -22.10 -47.71
C LYS A 481 -29.10 -21.78 -46.35
N GLU A 482 -29.76 -22.18 -45.27
CA GLU A 482 -29.25 -22.09 -43.91
C GLU A 482 -28.44 -23.35 -43.59
N ASP A 483 -27.13 -23.35 -43.89
CA ASP A 483 -26.25 -24.40 -43.39
C ASP A 483 -26.01 -24.20 -41.88
N ARG A 484 -26.75 -24.97 -41.08
CA ARG A 484 -26.61 -24.99 -39.61
C ARG A 484 -25.46 -25.91 -39.21
N GLU A 485 -24.22 -25.50 -39.49
CA GLU A 485 -23.06 -26.16 -38.90
C GLU A 485 -22.96 -25.88 -37.40
N SER A 486 -22.63 -26.91 -36.61
CA SER A 486 -22.38 -26.76 -35.17
C SER A 486 -21.20 -25.81 -34.91
N LEU A 487 -21.38 -24.79 -34.07
CA LEU A 487 -20.29 -23.95 -33.58
C LEU A 487 -19.37 -24.78 -32.69
N LYS A 488 -18.07 -24.75 -32.98
CA LYS A 488 -17.03 -25.30 -32.10
C LYS A 488 -16.29 -24.16 -31.44
N LEU A 489 -16.03 -24.27 -30.14
CA LEU A 489 -15.36 -23.26 -29.34
C LEU A 489 -13.94 -23.70 -29.00
N PHE A 490 -12.96 -22.86 -29.30
CA PHE A 490 -11.55 -23.10 -29.00
C PHE A 490 -10.97 -21.98 -28.14
N VAL A 491 -10.15 -22.35 -27.16
CA VAL A 491 -9.27 -21.40 -26.47
C VAL A 491 -8.05 -21.18 -27.36
N THR A 492 -7.77 -19.94 -27.70
CA THR A 492 -6.69 -19.57 -28.64
C THR A 492 -5.49 -18.94 -27.95
N ALA A 493 -5.71 -18.26 -26.81
CA ALA A 493 -4.64 -17.69 -26.02
C ALA A 493 -5.03 -17.59 -24.54
N LEU A 494 -4.02 -17.70 -23.68
CA LEU A 494 -4.04 -17.27 -22.29
C LEU A 494 -3.08 -16.09 -22.16
N ASN A 495 -3.56 -14.95 -21.68
CA ASN A 495 -2.75 -13.76 -21.43
C ASN A 495 -2.61 -13.58 -19.92
N ILE A 496 -1.39 -13.59 -19.39
CA ILE A 496 -1.11 -13.31 -17.98
C ILE A 496 -0.47 -11.94 -17.90
N GLY A 497 -1.19 -10.94 -17.37
CA GLY A 497 -0.83 -9.53 -17.55
C GLY A 497 -0.65 -9.18 -19.04
N ASP A 498 0.54 -8.69 -19.41
CA ASP A 498 0.89 -8.34 -20.80
C ASP A 498 1.55 -9.49 -21.60
N ARG A 499 1.68 -10.68 -20.99
CA ARG A 499 2.36 -11.81 -21.62
C ARG A 499 1.37 -12.81 -22.22
N VAL A 500 1.48 -13.03 -23.53
CA VAL A 500 0.72 -14.08 -24.24
C VAL A 500 1.39 -15.45 -24.04
N VAL A 501 0.62 -16.43 -23.60
CA VAL A 501 1.02 -17.81 -23.33
C VAL A 501 0.27 -18.75 -24.29
N PHE A 502 1.00 -19.32 -25.25
CA PHE A 502 0.45 -20.24 -26.26
C PHE A 502 0.59 -21.73 -25.90
N ASN A 503 1.47 -22.06 -24.95
CA ASN A 503 1.69 -23.42 -24.44
C ASN A 503 1.92 -23.41 -22.93
N ASP A 504 1.72 -24.57 -22.28
CA ASP A 504 1.88 -24.72 -20.82
C ASP A 504 3.31 -24.42 -20.32
N GLY A 505 4.33 -24.35 -21.19
CA GLY A 505 5.70 -23.94 -20.85
C GLY A 505 6.44 -24.80 -19.81
N ARG A 506 5.76 -25.75 -19.15
CA ARG A 506 6.32 -26.71 -18.20
C ARG A 506 7.04 -27.79 -19.00
N LYS A 507 8.37 -27.82 -18.91
CA LYS A 507 9.20 -28.95 -19.37
C LYS A 507 8.86 -30.22 -18.57
N GLY A 508 7.83 -30.95 -18.98
CA GLY A 508 7.42 -32.25 -18.44
C GLY A 508 7.32 -33.33 -19.52
N LYS A 509 7.30 -34.60 -19.11
CA LYS A 509 7.36 -35.81 -19.96
C LYS A 509 6.24 -35.97 -21.02
N ALA A 510 5.23 -35.11 -21.01
CA ALA A 510 4.27 -34.95 -22.10
C ALA A 510 4.55 -33.58 -22.73
N GLY A 511 4.98 -33.54 -24.00
CA GLY A 511 5.44 -32.33 -24.67
C GLY A 511 4.45 -31.15 -24.62
N ASN A 512 4.93 -29.97 -25.03
CA ASN A 512 4.16 -28.72 -25.09
C ASN A 512 2.77 -28.95 -25.75
N ARG A 513 1.70 -28.93 -24.94
CA ARG A 513 0.32 -28.92 -25.46
C ARG A 513 -0.10 -27.48 -25.76
N PHE A 514 -0.85 -27.31 -26.84
CA PHE A 514 -1.43 -26.02 -27.18
C PHE A 514 -2.56 -25.69 -26.19
N ILE A 515 -2.77 -24.40 -25.92
CA ILE A 515 -3.76 -23.95 -24.93
C ILE A 515 -5.19 -24.45 -25.24
N SER A 516 -5.52 -24.69 -26.51
CA SER A 516 -6.82 -25.24 -26.94
C SER A 516 -7.11 -26.63 -26.39
N ASP A 517 -6.07 -27.41 -26.12
CA ASP A 517 -6.17 -28.82 -25.75
C ASP A 517 -6.10 -29.02 -24.22
N LEU A 518 -6.01 -27.92 -23.47
CA LEU A 518 -5.98 -27.97 -22.01
C LEU A 518 -7.40 -27.92 -21.46
N ASP A 519 -7.70 -28.91 -20.61
CA ASP A 519 -8.91 -28.90 -19.78
C ASP A 519 -8.66 -28.25 -18.42
N THR A 520 -7.38 -28.09 -18.04
CA THR A 520 -6.95 -27.49 -16.78
C THR A 520 -5.81 -26.51 -17.00
N ILE A 521 -5.92 -25.30 -16.44
CA ILE A 521 -4.91 -24.24 -16.45
C ILE A 521 -4.41 -24.01 -15.04
N PHE A 522 -3.08 -24.09 -14.85
CA PHE A 522 -2.42 -23.82 -13.57
C PHE A 522 -1.78 -22.44 -13.59
N LEU A 523 -2.12 -21.60 -12.62
CA LEU A 523 -1.61 -20.24 -12.46
C LEU A 523 -0.92 -20.09 -11.11
N ASP A 524 0.15 -19.28 -11.06
CA ASP A 524 0.80 -18.90 -9.80
C ASP A 524 -0.08 -17.89 -9.04
N TYR A 525 0.13 -17.72 -7.73
CA TYR A 525 -0.60 -16.73 -6.93
C TYR A 525 -0.39 -15.29 -7.43
N LYS A 526 0.72 -15.03 -8.13
CA LYS A 526 1.02 -13.73 -8.76
C LYS A 526 0.30 -13.52 -10.10
N ASP A 527 -0.14 -14.60 -10.74
CA ASP A 527 -0.79 -14.58 -12.04
C ASP A 527 -2.31 -14.43 -11.89
N ASN A 528 -2.74 -13.61 -10.90
CA ASN A 528 -4.14 -13.42 -10.55
C ASN A 528 -4.89 -12.42 -11.45
N ILE A 529 -4.19 -11.88 -12.45
CA ILE A 529 -4.73 -11.04 -13.53
C ILE A 529 -4.43 -11.74 -14.85
N PHE A 530 -5.46 -12.27 -15.49
CA PHE A 530 -5.33 -13.00 -16.74
C PHE A 530 -6.56 -12.87 -17.63
N ASN A 531 -6.36 -13.11 -18.94
CA ASN A 531 -7.41 -13.04 -19.95
C ASN A 531 -7.37 -14.33 -20.77
N LEU A 532 -8.54 -14.83 -21.15
CA LEU A 532 -8.67 -15.95 -22.09
C LEU A 532 -9.28 -15.45 -23.39
N GLU A 533 -8.68 -15.86 -24.51
CA GLU A 533 -9.19 -15.54 -25.85
C GLU A 533 -9.78 -16.78 -26.50
N PHE A 534 -10.95 -16.59 -27.11
CA PHE A 534 -11.73 -17.66 -27.71
C PHE A 534 -11.89 -17.43 -29.21
N SER A 535 -12.10 -18.51 -29.95
CA SER A 535 -12.46 -18.43 -31.36
C SER A 535 -13.31 -19.61 -31.76
N THR A 536 -14.20 -19.38 -32.71
CA THR A 536 -14.92 -20.44 -33.41
C THR A 536 -14.30 -20.80 -34.76
N PHE A 537 -13.20 -20.12 -35.13
CA PHE A 537 -12.59 -20.14 -36.47
C PHE A 537 -13.56 -19.82 -37.61
N ASN A 538 -14.66 -19.15 -37.28
CA ASN A 538 -15.60 -18.62 -38.25
C ASN A 538 -15.19 -17.21 -38.69
N TYR A 539 -14.14 -17.13 -39.51
CA TYR A 539 -13.55 -15.86 -39.96
C TYR A 539 -14.51 -14.99 -40.77
N GLY A 540 -15.50 -15.62 -41.42
CA GLY A 540 -16.51 -14.92 -42.21
C GLY A 540 -17.55 -14.18 -41.37
N VAL A 541 -17.72 -14.43 -40.07
CA VAL A 541 -18.69 -13.69 -39.24
C VAL A 541 -18.19 -13.51 -37.80
N ALA A 542 -16.87 -13.47 -37.61
CA ALA A 542 -16.26 -13.38 -36.29
C ALA A 542 -16.77 -12.17 -35.46
N GLU A 543 -17.06 -11.05 -36.12
CA GLU A 543 -17.58 -9.82 -35.52
C GLU A 543 -19.02 -9.96 -34.97
N GLN A 544 -19.76 -10.99 -35.39
CA GLN A 544 -21.12 -11.26 -34.89
C GLN A 544 -21.13 -12.29 -33.75
N VAL A 545 -20.03 -13.01 -33.54
CA VAL A 545 -19.96 -14.03 -32.49
C VAL A 545 -19.85 -13.33 -31.14
N HIS A 546 -20.70 -13.71 -30.19
CA HIS A 546 -20.57 -13.32 -28.80
C HIS A 546 -20.38 -14.57 -27.94
N TYR A 547 -19.75 -14.40 -26.78
CA TYR A 547 -19.41 -15.50 -25.89
C TYR A 547 -20.15 -15.33 -24.58
N ARG A 548 -20.76 -16.40 -24.08
CA ARG A 548 -21.38 -16.44 -22.76
C ARG A 548 -20.48 -17.23 -21.84
N TYR A 549 -20.26 -16.75 -20.63
CA TYR A 549 -19.42 -17.41 -19.66
C TYR A 549 -19.93 -17.29 -18.23
N LYS A 550 -19.55 -18.25 -17.39
CA LYS A 550 -19.67 -18.18 -15.93
C LYS A 550 -18.49 -18.89 -15.28
N MET A 551 -18.14 -18.50 -14.06
CA MET A 551 -16.98 -19.05 -13.35
C MET A 551 -17.42 -19.54 -11.97
N GLU A 552 -17.69 -20.84 -11.88
CA GLU A 552 -18.15 -21.47 -10.64
C GLU A 552 -17.04 -21.34 -9.57
N GLY A 553 -17.41 -20.86 -8.39
CA GLY A 553 -16.49 -20.43 -7.33
C GLY A 553 -16.21 -18.92 -7.29
N LEU A 554 -16.61 -18.16 -8.31
CA LEU A 554 -16.57 -16.68 -8.35
C LEU A 554 -17.96 -16.07 -8.60
N ASN A 555 -18.65 -16.52 -9.65
CA ASN A 555 -20.01 -16.10 -10.00
C ASN A 555 -20.72 -17.21 -10.80
N ASP A 556 -21.93 -17.58 -10.36
CA ASP A 556 -22.73 -18.66 -10.95
C ASP A 556 -23.72 -18.18 -12.04
N THR A 557 -23.80 -16.88 -12.31
CA THR A 557 -24.64 -16.31 -13.38
C THR A 557 -23.90 -16.23 -14.72
N TRP A 558 -24.62 -16.47 -15.82
CA TRP A 558 -24.07 -16.33 -17.17
C TRP A 558 -23.94 -14.85 -17.57
N ILE A 559 -22.75 -14.46 -18.00
CA ILE A 559 -22.41 -13.14 -18.51
C ILE A 559 -22.14 -13.26 -20.00
N SER A 560 -22.59 -12.29 -20.81
CA SER A 560 -22.35 -12.25 -22.26
C SER A 560 -21.32 -11.18 -22.61
N THR A 561 -20.42 -11.47 -23.54
CA THR A 561 -19.58 -10.46 -24.18
C THR A 561 -20.38 -9.68 -25.24
N ASN A 562 -19.89 -8.49 -25.61
CA ASN A 562 -20.40 -7.80 -26.79
C ASN A 562 -20.05 -8.59 -28.06
N PRO A 563 -20.88 -8.54 -29.13
CA PRO A 563 -20.54 -9.14 -30.42
C PRO A 563 -19.16 -8.71 -30.91
N GLY A 564 -18.36 -9.68 -31.37
CA GLY A 564 -16.99 -9.48 -31.85
C GLY A 564 -15.92 -9.44 -30.76
N VAL A 565 -16.30 -9.30 -29.48
CA VAL A 565 -15.36 -9.36 -28.35
C VAL A 565 -15.16 -10.82 -27.95
N ASN A 566 -13.97 -11.35 -28.27
CA ASN A 566 -13.60 -12.74 -28.05
C ASN A 566 -12.69 -12.96 -26.83
N ARG A 567 -12.48 -11.92 -26.01
CA ARG A 567 -11.60 -11.95 -24.85
C ARG A 567 -12.39 -11.80 -23.56
N ILE A 568 -12.14 -12.68 -22.59
CA ILE A 568 -12.73 -12.64 -21.25
C ILE A 568 -11.63 -12.29 -20.26
N HIS A 569 -11.87 -11.27 -19.43
CA HIS A 569 -10.90 -10.73 -18.48
C HIS A 569 -11.23 -11.12 -17.04
N PHE A 570 -10.21 -11.53 -16.30
CA PHE A 570 -10.29 -11.88 -14.89
C PHE A 570 -9.23 -11.10 -14.10
N THR A 571 -9.65 -10.42 -13.04
CA THR A 571 -8.78 -9.53 -12.24
C THR A 571 -8.84 -9.86 -10.77
N ASN A 572 -7.68 -9.97 -10.12
CA ASN A 572 -7.52 -10.17 -8.67
C ASN A 572 -8.29 -11.39 -8.13
N ILE A 573 -8.25 -12.52 -8.85
CA ILE A 573 -8.87 -13.76 -8.36
C ILE A 573 -8.02 -14.35 -7.23
N ASN A 574 -8.66 -14.76 -6.13
CA ASN A 574 -8.00 -15.43 -5.01
C ASN A 574 -7.43 -16.79 -5.40
N PHE A 575 -6.49 -17.32 -4.60
CA PHE A 575 -6.02 -18.69 -4.81
C PHE A 575 -7.17 -19.69 -4.57
N GLY A 576 -7.24 -20.73 -5.40
CA GLY A 576 -8.40 -21.63 -5.39
C GLY A 576 -8.52 -22.43 -6.68
N THR A 577 -9.55 -23.28 -6.72
CA THR A 577 -9.94 -24.03 -7.91
C THR A 577 -11.28 -23.52 -8.40
N TYR A 578 -11.33 -23.13 -9.68
CA TYR A 578 -12.50 -22.55 -10.32
C TYR A 578 -12.85 -23.34 -11.57
N LYS A 579 -14.13 -23.37 -11.94
CA LYS A 579 -14.59 -23.96 -13.20
C LYS A 579 -15.17 -22.88 -14.09
N LEU A 580 -14.43 -22.53 -15.13
CA LEU A 580 -14.89 -21.62 -16.16
C LEU A 580 -15.69 -22.41 -17.21
N LYS A 581 -16.95 -22.03 -17.40
CA LYS A 581 -17.83 -22.56 -18.45
C LYS A 581 -18.05 -21.48 -19.48
N VAL A 582 -17.81 -21.78 -20.75
CA VAL A 582 -17.93 -20.84 -21.87
C VAL A 582 -18.71 -21.49 -23.01
N THR A 583 -19.60 -20.73 -23.65
CA THR A 583 -20.23 -21.10 -24.93
C THR A 583 -20.11 -19.93 -25.90
N ALA A 584 -20.02 -20.23 -27.20
CA ALA A 584 -20.11 -19.25 -28.27
C ALA A 584 -21.50 -19.27 -28.88
N SER A 585 -22.04 -18.08 -29.11
CA SER A 585 -23.36 -17.87 -29.69
C SER A 585 -23.21 -17.04 -30.96
N LEU A 586 -23.82 -17.51 -32.04
CA LEU A 586 -23.92 -16.81 -33.32
C LEU A 586 -25.36 -16.95 -33.81
N ARG A 587 -26.12 -15.84 -33.78
CA ARG A 587 -27.56 -15.84 -34.07
C ARG A 587 -28.26 -16.83 -33.13
N ASP A 588 -28.96 -17.82 -33.68
CA ASP A 588 -29.69 -18.86 -32.94
C ASP A 588 -28.86 -20.12 -32.67
N LEU A 589 -27.61 -20.15 -33.15
CA LEU A 589 -26.70 -21.26 -32.92
C LEU A 589 -25.88 -21.00 -31.66
N GLU A 590 -25.85 -21.98 -30.76
CA GLU A 590 -24.93 -22.03 -29.63
C GLU A 590 -23.97 -23.21 -29.78
N SER A 591 -22.73 -23.05 -29.31
CA SER A 591 -21.79 -24.15 -29.19
C SER A 591 -22.09 -25.00 -27.96
N GLU A 592 -21.53 -26.20 -27.94
CA GLU A 592 -21.41 -26.95 -26.68
C GLU A 592 -20.62 -26.13 -25.64
N VAL A 593 -20.92 -26.37 -24.36
CA VAL A 593 -20.25 -25.68 -23.25
C VAL A 593 -18.83 -26.23 -23.10
N ARG A 594 -17.82 -25.37 -23.28
CA ARG A 594 -16.43 -25.67 -22.95
C ARG A 594 -16.20 -25.41 -21.47
N GLU A 595 -15.86 -26.47 -20.72
CA GLU A 595 -15.45 -26.37 -19.30
C GLU A 595 -13.92 -26.36 -19.20
N ILE A 596 -13.38 -25.39 -18.45
CA ILE A 596 -11.95 -25.23 -18.19
C ILE A 596 -11.75 -25.08 -16.69
N THR A 597 -10.95 -25.95 -16.09
CA THR A 597 -10.59 -25.87 -14.67
C THR A 597 -9.41 -24.92 -14.49
N ILE A 598 -9.56 -23.86 -13.70
CA ILE A 598 -8.50 -22.89 -13.41
C ILE A 598 -8.06 -23.09 -11.96
N ILE A 599 -6.78 -23.42 -11.76
CA ILE A 599 -6.19 -23.65 -10.44
C ILE A 599 -5.15 -22.58 -10.19
N ILE A 600 -5.43 -21.68 -9.25
CA ILE A 600 -4.50 -20.64 -8.80
C ILE A 600 -3.85 -21.13 -7.51
N SER A 601 -2.53 -21.34 -7.52
CA SER A 601 -1.79 -21.84 -6.36
C SER A 601 -1.80 -20.85 -5.18
N PRO A 602 -1.83 -21.32 -3.92
CA PRO A 602 -1.68 -20.42 -2.77
C PRO A 602 -0.27 -19.80 -2.72
N PRO A 603 -0.13 -18.60 -2.15
CA PRO A 603 1.18 -18.03 -1.85
C PRO A 603 2.04 -18.99 -1.01
N TRP A 604 3.36 -18.98 -1.22
CA TRP A 604 4.28 -19.92 -0.58
C TRP A 604 4.17 -19.94 0.96
N TYR A 605 3.88 -18.79 1.58
CA TYR A 605 3.73 -18.64 3.04
C TYR A 605 2.41 -19.22 3.60
N LEU A 606 1.46 -19.58 2.74
CA LEU A 606 0.22 -20.28 3.12
C LEU A 606 0.26 -21.77 2.78
N THR A 607 1.40 -22.28 2.30
CA THR A 607 1.54 -23.72 2.01
C THR A 607 1.58 -24.55 3.29
N ASN A 608 1.13 -25.81 3.20
CA ASN A 608 1.19 -26.75 4.33
C ASN A 608 2.61 -26.91 4.88
N LEU A 609 3.63 -26.82 4.02
CA LEU A 609 5.04 -26.85 4.41
C LEU A 609 5.45 -25.60 5.20
N ALA A 610 5.01 -24.41 4.77
CA ALA A 610 5.27 -23.16 5.50
C ALA A 610 4.56 -23.15 6.86
N ILE A 611 3.31 -23.61 6.91
CA ILE A 611 2.55 -23.76 8.16
C ILE A 611 3.27 -24.72 9.12
N ALA A 612 3.72 -25.88 8.64
CA ALA A 612 4.52 -26.80 9.45
C ALA A 612 5.82 -26.16 9.95
N THR A 613 6.49 -25.38 9.11
CA THR A 613 7.70 -24.64 9.47
C THR A 613 7.41 -23.58 10.54
N TYR A 614 6.29 -22.85 10.45
CA TYR A 614 5.87 -21.90 11.48
C TYR A 614 5.57 -22.58 12.81
N ILE A 615 4.92 -23.75 12.78
CA ILE A 615 4.68 -24.55 13.98
C ILE A 615 6.01 -25.00 14.60
N ILE A 616 6.96 -25.46 13.79
CA ILE A 616 8.30 -25.86 14.26
C ILE A 616 9.06 -24.65 14.83
N LEU A 617 9.06 -23.51 14.14
CA LEU A 617 9.69 -22.28 14.63
C LEU A 617 9.01 -21.76 15.90
N ALA A 618 7.68 -21.87 16.02
CA ALA A 618 6.95 -21.52 17.23
C ALA A 618 7.30 -22.49 18.38
N MET A 619 7.45 -23.79 18.11
CA MET A 619 7.91 -24.75 19.11
C MET A 619 9.38 -24.53 19.51
N LEU A 620 10.26 -24.18 18.56
CA LEU A 620 11.65 -23.82 18.84
C LEU A 620 11.74 -22.48 19.60
N LEU A 621 10.88 -21.53 19.28
CA LEU A 621 10.77 -20.26 20.00
C LEU A 621 10.23 -20.51 21.41
N LEU A 622 9.19 -21.32 21.58
CA LEU A 622 8.67 -21.71 22.89
C LEU A 622 9.70 -22.50 23.68
N TYR A 623 10.44 -23.41 23.05
CA TYR A 623 11.55 -24.13 23.65
C TYR A 623 12.66 -23.16 24.04
N GLY A 624 13.02 -22.21 23.18
CA GLY A 624 14.03 -21.18 23.42
C GLY A 624 13.62 -20.21 24.52
N VAL A 625 12.35 -19.82 24.59
CA VAL A 625 11.77 -18.98 25.65
C VAL A 625 11.70 -19.77 26.95
N ALA A 626 11.29 -21.05 26.92
CA ALA A 626 11.28 -21.91 28.09
C ALA A 626 12.71 -22.15 28.62
N ARG A 627 13.68 -22.42 27.74
CA ARG A 627 15.11 -22.49 28.08
C ARG A 627 15.61 -21.16 28.61
N PHE A 628 15.30 -20.05 27.96
CA PHE A 628 15.68 -18.72 28.41
C PHE A 628 15.08 -18.41 29.78
N ILE A 629 13.84 -18.81 30.05
CA ILE A 629 13.21 -18.66 31.37
C ILE A 629 13.90 -19.56 32.40
N LEU A 630 14.16 -20.84 32.09
CA LEU A 630 14.86 -21.78 32.99
C LEU A 630 16.30 -21.34 33.29
N ASP A 631 17.06 -20.94 32.26
CA ASP A 631 18.41 -20.40 32.37
C ASP A 631 18.40 -19.05 33.09
N ARG A 632 17.39 -18.20 32.87
CA ARG A 632 17.23 -16.93 33.60
C ARG A 632 16.79 -17.15 35.04
N ILE A 633 16.04 -18.20 35.36
CA ILE A 633 15.73 -18.59 36.74
C ILE A 633 17.00 -19.10 37.41
N LYS A 634 17.78 -19.95 36.74
CA LYS A 634 19.06 -20.46 37.25
C LYS A 634 20.09 -19.35 37.44
N HIS A 635 20.27 -18.48 36.45
CA HIS A 635 21.12 -17.30 36.57
C HIS A 635 20.57 -16.28 37.57
N ARG A 636 19.25 -16.14 37.73
CA ARG A 636 18.69 -15.33 38.83
C ARG A 636 19.00 -15.97 40.18
N GLN A 637 19.00 -17.28 40.32
CA GLN A 637 19.38 -17.94 41.57
C GLN A 637 20.89 -17.77 41.87
N GLU A 638 21.75 -17.92 40.87
CA GLU A 638 23.19 -17.69 40.99
C GLU A 638 23.52 -16.21 41.25
N MET A 639 22.87 -15.29 40.51
CA MET A 639 23.01 -13.85 40.71
C MET A 639 22.39 -13.42 42.03
N MET A 640 21.28 -13.99 42.49
CA MET A 640 20.75 -13.71 43.83
C MET A 640 21.71 -14.20 44.90
N MET A 641 22.35 -15.36 44.76
CA MET A 641 23.36 -15.82 45.72
C MET A 641 24.60 -14.91 45.72
N ARG A 642 25.09 -14.49 44.55
CA ARG A 642 26.19 -13.51 44.42
C ARG A 642 25.82 -12.14 44.94
N GLN A 643 24.65 -11.62 44.57
CA GLN A 643 24.13 -10.35 45.05
C GLN A 643 23.85 -10.43 46.54
N HIS A 644 23.39 -11.55 47.10
CA HIS A 644 23.22 -11.69 48.54
C HIS A 644 24.58 -11.72 49.23
N ALA A 645 25.60 -12.36 48.66
CA ALA A 645 26.97 -12.33 49.21
C ALA A 645 27.64 -10.95 49.08
N GLU A 646 27.45 -10.25 47.95
CA GLU A 646 27.92 -8.88 47.72
C GLU A 646 27.16 -7.87 48.56
N GLN A 647 25.83 -7.96 48.66
CA GLN A 647 25.01 -7.17 49.58
C GLN A 647 25.37 -7.48 51.02
N LEU A 648 25.68 -8.73 51.37
CA LEU A 648 26.15 -9.06 52.72
C LEU A 648 27.52 -8.45 52.98
N ASN A 649 28.42 -8.45 52.00
CA ASN A 649 29.74 -7.83 52.11
C ASN A 649 29.64 -6.30 52.17
N GLU A 650 28.84 -5.69 51.30
CA GLU A 650 28.58 -4.26 51.25
C GLU A 650 27.79 -3.80 52.47
N ALA A 651 26.81 -4.56 52.95
CA ALA A 651 26.10 -4.30 54.20
C ALA A 651 27.03 -4.44 55.42
N LYS A 652 27.93 -5.44 55.46
CA LYS A 652 28.97 -5.52 56.49
C LYS A 652 29.87 -4.28 56.44
N LEU A 653 30.30 -3.87 55.25
CA LEU A 653 31.14 -2.70 55.05
C LEU A 653 30.40 -1.38 55.40
N GLN A 654 29.12 -1.26 55.08
CA GLN A 654 28.25 -0.12 55.39
C GLN A 654 28.00 -0.08 56.90
N TYR A 655 27.74 -1.22 57.53
CA TYR A 655 27.66 -1.40 58.97
C TYR A 655 28.94 -0.89 59.66
N PHE A 656 30.14 -1.18 59.12
CA PHE A 656 31.39 -0.62 59.66
C PHE A 656 31.53 0.90 59.48
N ILE A 657 31.02 1.49 58.38
CA ILE A 657 31.01 2.95 58.20
C ILE A 657 30.05 3.60 59.18
N ASN A 658 28.84 3.06 59.31
CA ASN A 658 27.81 3.52 60.22
C ASN A 658 28.32 3.44 61.66
N ILE A 659 28.92 2.30 62.06
CA ILE A 659 29.61 2.16 63.36
C ILE A 659 30.73 3.17 63.54
N SER A 660 31.56 3.40 62.52
CA SER A 660 32.68 4.35 62.64
C SER A 660 32.19 5.77 62.86
N HIS A 661 31.08 6.15 62.22
CA HIS A 661 30.41 7.43 62.45
C HIS A 661 29.71 7.49 63.81
N GLU A 662 28.97 6.45 64.18
CA GLU A 662 28.26 6.31 65.47
C GLU A 662 29.19 6.20 66.68
N ILE A 663 30.44 5.72 66.53
CA ILE A 663 31.44 5.72 67.60
C ILE A 663 32.24 7.03 67.59
N ARG A 664 32.53 7.65 66.43
CA ARG A 664 33.27 8.93 66.37
C ARG A 664 32.52 10.05 67.10
N THR A 665 31.21 10.10 66.98
CA THR A 665 30.36 11.12 67.61
C THR A 665 30.41 11.10 69.14
N PRO A 666 30.14 9.98 69.85
CA PRO A 666 30.28 9.92 71.31
C PRO A 666 31.73 10.06 71.78
N MET A 667 32.72 9.59 71.00
CA MET A 667 34.12 9.74 71.37
C MET A 667 34.60 11.19 71.34
N SER A 668 34.14 11.99 70.37
CA SER A 668 34.38 13.44 70.35
C SER A 668 33.73 14.14 71.56
N LEU A 669 32.54 13.68 71.96
CA LEU A 669 31.82 14.16 73.14
C LEU A 669 32.43 13.69 74.48
N ILE A 670 33.34 12.71 74.47
CA ILE A 670 34.09 12.25 75.66
C ILE A 670 35.48 12.91 75.74
N ILE A 671 36.19 13.03 74.61
CA ILE A 671 37.54 13.60 74.56
C ILE A 671 37.51 15.10 74.89
N SER A 672 36.56 15.86 74.32
CA SER A 672 36.52 17.31 74.50
C SER A 672 36.27 17.74 75.97
N PRO A 673 35.35 17.10 76.74
CA PRO A 673 35.25 17.35 78.18
C PRO A 673 36.47 16.88 78.99
N LEU A 674 37.07 15.73 78.67
CA LEU A 674 38.29 15.24 79.34
C LEU A 674 39.49 16.17 79.15
N GLU A 675 39.69 16.70 77.93
CA GLU A 675 40.74 17.68 77.62
C GLU A 675 40.53 19.00 78.40
N LYS A 676 39.29 19.33 78.76
CA LYS A 676 38.96 20.50 79.59
C LYS A 676 39.14 20.24 81.11
N LEU A 677 38.98 19.00 81.58
CA LEU A 677 39.07 18.62 83.00
C LEU A 677 40.51 18.31 83.47
N ILE A 678 41.37 17.78 82.62
CA ILE A 678 42.76 17.41 82.96
C ILE A 678 43.61 18.61 83.47
N PRO A 679 43.57 19.81 82.85
CA PRO A 679 44.44 20.93 83.25
C PRO A 679 44.07 21.60 84.59
N GLY A 680 42.93 21.26 85.21
CA GLY A 680 42.41 21.92 86.42
C GLY A 680 42.24 21.04 87.66
N GLU A 681 42.57 19.76 87.61
CA GLU A 681 42.40 18.79 88.71
C GLU A 681 43.67 18.67 89.58
N LYS A 682 43.54 18.57 90.90
CA LYS A 682 44.68 18.55 91.85
C LYS A 682 44.87 17.21 92.56
N ASP A 683 43.90 16.31 92.49
CA ASP A 683 43.97 14.97 93.09
C ASP A 683 44.81 14.02 92.20
N PRO A 684 45.97 13.51 92.67
CA PRO A 684 46.86 12.66 91.88
C PRO A 684 46.19 11.36 91.39
N GLN A 685 45.26 10.80 92.16
CA GLN A 685 44.55 9.59 91.76
C GLN A 685 43.55 9.88 90.64
N LYS A 686 42.87 11.03 90.67
CA LYS A 686 41.93 11.44 89.61
C LYS A 686 42.63 11.86 88.34
N ILE A 687 43.76 12.57 88.44
CA ILE A 687 44.59 12.90 87.27
C ILE A 687 45.03 11.61 86.57
N TYR A 688 45.52 10.63 87.31
CA TYR A 688 45.90 9.32 86.76
C TYR A 688 44.70 8.62 86.09
N LEU A 689 43.53 8.62 86.72
CA LEU A 689 42.28 8.07 86.15
C LEU A 689 41.84 8.79 84.87
N TYR A 690 41.84 10.13 84.85
CA TYR A 690 41.49 10.92 83.66
C TYR A 690 42.49 10.72 82.52
N GLN A 691 43.78 10.64 82.82
CA GLN A 691 44.81 10.34 81.82
C GLN A 691 44.63 8.93 81.25
N ILE A 692 44.26 7.95 82.07
CA ILE A 692 43.89 6.61 81.59
C ILE A 692 42.67 6.67 80.68
N MET A 693 41.61 7.38 81.07
CA MET A 693 40.38 7.50 80.26
C MET A 693 40.68 8.21 78.93
N HIS A 694 41.40 9.32 78.96
CA HIS A 694 41.79 10.09 77.78
C HIS A 694 42.71 9.29 76.85
N ARG A 695 43.69 8.55 77.38
CA ARG A 695 44.55 7.65 76.60
C ARG A 695 43.75 6.53 75.95
N ASN A 696 42.81 5.91 76.66
CA ASN A 696 41.93 4.89 76.10
C ASN A 696 40.98 5.48 75.05
N ALA A 697 40.48 6.70 75.28
CA ALA A 697 39.61 7.38 74.33
C ALA A 697 40.35 7.69 73.00
N LYS A 698 41.56 8.23 73.09
CA LYS A 698 42.43 8.46 71.92
C LYS A 698 42.87 7.15 71.25
N ARG A 699 43.08 6.07 72.02
CA ARG A 699 43.38 4.73 71.48
C ARG A 699 42.21 4.19 70.65
N ILE A 700 40.98 4.29 71.13
CA ILE A 700 39.79 3.86 70.39
C ILE A 700 39.64 4.69 69.10
N LEU A 701 39.82 6.01 69.18
CA LEU A 701 39.76 6.88 68.00
C LEU A 701 40.83 6.52 66.96
N ARG A 702 42.07 6.21 67.40
CA ARG A 702 43.16 5.75 66.52
C ARG A 702 42.80 4.42 65.83
N LEU A 703 42.21 3.46 66.55
CA LEU A 703 41.79 2.18 65.99
C LEU A 703 40.69 2.34 64.93
N ILE A 704 39.73 3.24 65.16
CA ILE A 704 38.67 3.55 64.19
C ILE A 704 39.26 4.22 62.95
N ASN A 705 40.18 5.17 63.11
CA ASN A 705 40.84 5.82 61.97
C ASN A 705 41.68 4.83 61.16
N GLN A 706 42.36 3.87 61.80
CA GLN A 706 43.07 2.78 61.09
C GLN A 706 42.11 1.91 60.26
N LEU A 707 40.90 1.65 60.77
CA LEU A 707 39.86 0.94 60.02
C LEU A 707 39.38 1.73 58.80
N MET A 708 39.28 3.06 58.93
CA MET A 708 38.91 3.96 57.83
C MET A 708 39.99 4.04 56.75
N ASP A 709 41.28 4.01 57.13
CA ASP A 709 42.39 3.97 56.18
C ASP A 709 42.32 2.71 55.30
N ILE A 710 41.95 1.54 55.85
CA ILE A 710 41.73 0.32 55.04
C ILE A 710 40.61 0.51 54.01
N ARG A 711 39.48 1.13 54.40
CA ARG A 711 38.38 1.44 53.47
C ARG A 711 38.82 2.36 52.33
N LYS A 712 39.66 3.35 52.62
CA LYS A 712 40.20 4.27 51.59
C LYS A 712 41.13 3.52 50.63
N ILE A 713 41.94 2.60 51.13
CA ILE A 713 42.80 1.73 50.31
C ILE A 713 41.94 0.86 49.38
N ASP A 714 40.91 0.17 49.91
CA ASP A 714 40.03 -0.71 49.12
C ASP A 714 39.29 0.01 47.99
N LYS A 715 38.98 1.29 48.18
CA LYS A 715 38.33 2.14 47.17
C LYS A 715 39.32 2.84 46.23
N GLY A 716 40.63 2.64 46.41
CA GLY A 716 41.68 3.34 45.65
C GLY A 716 41.74 4.85 45.93
N GLN A 717 41.26 5.29 47.09
CA GLN A 717 41.11 6.70 47.48
C GLN A 717 42.25 7.20 48.39
N LEU A 718 43.15 6.32 48.85
CA LEU A 718 44.35 6.71 49.60
C LEU A 718 45.49 6.99 48.63
N VAL A 719 45.98 8.23 48.59
CA VAL A 719 47.12 8.64 47.76
C VAL A 719 48.32 8.91 48.67
N LEU A 720 49.43 8.21 48.43
CA LEU A 720 50.68 8.41 49.16
C LEU A 720 51.46 9.60 48.59
N LYS A 721 52.16 10.35 49.45
CA LYS A 721 52.99 11.47 49.03
C LYS A 721 54.45 11.23 49.40
N PHE A 722 55.29 11.09 48.39
CA PHE A 722 56.69 10.72 48.55
C PHE A 722 57.58 11.95 48.61
N ARG A 723 58.54 11.91 49.53
CA ARG A 723 59.63 12.88 49.63
C ARG A 723 60.95 12.17 49.81
N GLU A 724 62.03 12.77 49.31
CA GLU A 724 63.38 12.26 49.51
C GLU A 724 63.75 12.38 51.00
N THR A 725 64.10 11.26 51.61
CA THR A 725 64.37 11.12 53.04
C THR A 725 65.63 10.30 53.25
N ASP A 726 66.43 10.66 54.25
CA ASP A 726 67.51 9.79 54.72
C ASP A 726 66.95 8.68 55.62
N ILE A 727 66.88 7.45 55.10
CA ILE A 727 66.27 6.33 55.80
C ILE A 727 67.08 5.87 57.01
N VAL A 728 68.40 6.07 57.01
CA VAL A 728 69.27 5.70 58.14
C VAL A 728 68.90 6.54 59.36
N GLY A 729 68.87 7.87 59.20
CA GLY A 729 68.45 8.79 60.27
C GLY A 729 66.99 8.57 60.70
N PHE A 730 66.08 8.35 59.74
CA PHE A 730 64.68 8.08 60.06
C PHE A 730 64.47 6.81 60.91
N ILE A 731 65.18 5.71 60.60
CA ILE A 731 65.10 4.47 61.39
C ILE A 731 65.71 4.68 62.78
N GLN A 732 66.84 5.39 62.87
CA GLN A 732 67.48 5.70 64.16
C GLN A 732 66.56 6.53 65.07
N ASP A 733 65.91 7.57 64.54
CA ASP A 733 64.93 8.37 65.29
C ASP A 733 63.76 7.53 65.79
N LEU A 734 63.26 6.62 64.95
CA LEU A 734 62.14 5.74 65.31
C LEU A 734 62.54 4.74 66.41
N MET A 735 63.78 4.24 66.37
CA MET A 735 64.32 3.35 67.41
C MET A 735 64.40 3.99 68.79
N GLN A 736 64.65 5.31 68.89
CA GLN A 736 64.68 6.02 70.18
C GLN A 736 63.36 5.86 70.96
N THR A 737 62.22 5.72 70.25
CA THR A 737 60.91 5.50 70.86
C THR A 737 60.85 4.17 71.65
N PHE A 738 61.69 3.19 71.30
CA PHE A 738 61.72 1.86 71.92
C PHE A 738 62.93 1.62 72.84
N GLU A 739 63.94 2.49 72.85
CA GLU A 739 65.15 2.34 73.68
C GLU A 739 64.84 2.16 75.17
N TYR A 740 63.92 2.96 75.72
CA TYR A 740 63.51 2.82 77.12
C TYR A 740 62.94 1.43 77.42
N THR A 741 62.15 0.87 76.49
CA THR A 741 61.54 -0.45 76.63
C THR A 741 62.59 -1.56 76.48
N ALA A 742 63.51 -1.42 75.52
CA ALA A 742 64.63 -2.34 75.33
C ALA A 742 65.51 -2.42 76.57
N ASN A 743 65.92 -1.26 77.12
CA ASN A 743 66.73 -1.17 78.34
C ASN A 743 66.00 -1.74 79.56
N LYS A 744 64.71 -1.43 79.73
CA LYS A 744 63.89 -1.94 80.85
C LYS A 744 63.76 -3.47 80.83
N ARG A 745 63.68 -4.08 79.64
CA ARG A 745 63.54 -5.53 79.44
C ARG A 745 64.88 -6.22 79.16
N ASN A 746 65.97 -5.47 79.27
CA ASN A 746 67.34 -5.93 79.06
C ASN A 746 67.56 -6.62 77.69
N MET A 747 66.91 -6.11 76.64
CA MET A 747 66.91 -6.69 75.29
C MET A 747 68.08 -6.15 74.45
N ASP A 748 68.70 -7.01 73.64
CA ASP A 748 69.71 -6.62 72.66
C ASP A 748 69.03 -6.00 71.43
N PHE A 749 69.05 -4.66 71.33
CA PHE A 749 68.39 -3.91 70.27
C PHE A 749 69.41 -3.16 69.41
N GLN A 750 69.60 -3.63 68.16
CA GLN A 750 70.67 -3.15 67.29
C GLN A 750 70.16 -2.74 65.92
N PHE A 751 70.79 -1.71 65.35
CA PHE A 751 70.64 -1.31 63.95
C PHE A 751 71.93 -1.57 63.20
N VAL A 752 71.87 -2.42 62.17
CA VAL A 752 73.02 -2.83 61.37
C VAL A 752 72.83 -2.27 59.95
N HIS A 753 73.77 -1.46 59.49
CA HIS A 753 73.77 -0.87 58.15
C HIS A 753 75.20 -0.57 57.69
N ASP A 754 75.46 -0.69 56.39
CA ASP A 754 76.81 -0.53 55.82
C ASP A 754 77.09 0.89 55.29
N GLN A 755 76.07 1.75 55.22
CA GLN A 755 76.16 3.11 54.65
C GLN A 755 75.81 4.19 55.68
N PRO A 756 76.57 5.30 55.78
CA PRO A 756 76.32 6.34 56.78
C PRO A 756 75.03 7.13 56.57
N ALA A 757 74.53 7.23 55.34
CA ALA A 757 73.25 7.83 54.97
C ALA A 757 72.75 7.18 53.67
N LEU A 758 71.44 6.97 53.54
CA LEU A 758 70.82 6.40 52.34
C LEU A 758 69.57 7.21 51.98
N LYS A 759 69.64 7.96 50.87
CA LYS A 759 68.53 8.79 50.38
C LYS A 759 67.53 7.94 49.59
N VAL A 760 66.28 7.92 50.03
CA VAL A 760 65.18 7.15 49.43
C VAL A 760 63.90 7.99 49.36
N TRP A 761 62.99 7.64 48.45
CA TRP A 761 61.70 8.29 48.32
C TRP A 761 60.64 7.51 49.09
N ILE A 762 60.15 8.08 50.20
CA ILE A 762 59.11 7.47 51.04
C ILE A 762 58.07 8.51 51.46
N ASP A 763 56.86 8.04 51.74
CA ASP A 763 55.89 8.81 52.51
C ASP A 763 56.21 8.65 54.00
N LEU A 764 56.72 9.72 54.61
CA LEU A 764 57.23 9.65 55.98
C LEU A 764 56.16 9.26 57.02
N ASN A 765 54.92 9.73 56.86
CA ASN A 765 53.86 9.44 57.83
C ASN A 765 53.36 8.00 57.70
N ASN A 766 53.25 7.49 56.47
CA ASN A 766 52.78 6.12 56.25
C ASN A 766 53.90 5.09 56.50
N MET A 767 55.16 5.43 56.23
CA MET A 767 56.30 4.57 56.57
C MET A 767 56.52 4.48 58.09
N ASP A 768 56.33 5.58 58.83
CA ASP A 768 56.32 5.58 60.30
C ASP A 768 55.28 4.57 60.84
N LYS A 769 54.04 4.61 60.32
CA LYS A 769 52.99 3.66 60.69
C LYS A 769 53.39 2.21 60.44
N VAL A 770 54.05 1.92 59.32
CA VAL A 770 54.50 0.56 58.96
C VAL A 770 55.54 0.06 59.97
N LEU A 771 56.61 0.82 60.18
CA LEU A 771 57.73 0.43 61.04
C LEU A 771 57.34 0.39 62.52
N MET A 772 56.58 1.38 63.01
CA MET A 772 56.05 1.39 64.37
C MET A 772 55.21 0.14 64.67
N ASN A 773 54.42 -0.32 63.70
CA ASN A 773 53.57 -1.49 63.88
C ASN A 773 54.38 -2.80 63.91
N ILE A 774 55.40 -2.94 63.05
CA ILE A 774 56.27 -4.12 63.02
C ILE A 774 57.16 -4.16 64.27
N LEU A 775 57.78 -3.05 64.64
CA LEU A 775 58.64 -2.96 65.83
C LEU A 775 57.84 -3.17 67.12
N SER A 776 56.65 -2.56 67.23
CA SER A 776 55.78 -2.82 68.38
C SER A 776 55.40 -4.31 68.51
N ASN A 777 55.27 -5.04 67.40
CA ASN A 777 55.04 -6.49 67.43
C ASN A 777 56.32 -7.25 67.83
N ALA A 778 57.49 -6.90 67.27
CA ALA A 778 58.76 -7.50 67.65
C ALA A 778 59.02 -7.38 69.16
N PHE A 779 58.83 -6.18 69.74
CA PHE A 779 58.96 -5.96 71.21
C PHE A 779 57.89 -6.67 72.05
N LYS A 780 56.69 -6.90 71.48
CA LYS A 780 55.60 -7.58 72.17
C LYS A 780 55.85 -9.08 72.29
N PHE A 781 56.38 -9.70 71.24
CA PHE A 781 56.51 -11.16 71.12
C PHE A 781 57.92 -11.70 71.41
N THR A 782 58.89 -10.81 71.63
CA THR A 782 60.22 -11.17 72.13
C THR A 782 60.23 -11.19 73.67
N PRO A 783 60.69 -12.28 74.31
CA PRO A 783 60.80 -12.35 75.77
C PRO A 783 61.92 -11.42 76.31
N ASP A 784 61.88 -11.13 77.61
CA ASP A 784 62.92 -10.33 78.28
C ASP A 784 64.31 -11.00 78.10
N ASN A 785 65.37 -10.20 77.90
CA ASN A 785 66.71 -10.62 77.43
C ASN A 785 66.79 -11.18 75.99
N GLY A 786 65.73 -11.07 75.20
CA GLY A 786 65.77 -11.42 73.77
C GLY A 786 66.47 -10.37 72.91
N LYS A 787 66.61 -10.68 71.61
CA LYS A 787 67.31 -9.86 70.62
C LYS A 787 66.36 -9.39 69.53
N ILE A 788 66.45 -8.10 69.18
CA ILE A 788 65.77 -7.51 68.03
C ILE A 788 66.82 -6.77 67.20
N THR A 789 66.93 -7.10 65.92
CA THR A 789 67.90 -6.49 65.02
C THR A 789 67.21 -5.95 63.78
N ILE A 790 67.46 -4.67 63.48
CA ILE A 790 67.05 -4.05 62.23
C ILE A 790 68.26 -4.05 61.30
N LYS A 791 68.12 -4.60 60.09
CA LYS A 791 69.15 -4.60 59.05
C LYS A 791 68.68 -3.76 57.86
N LEU A 792 69.52 -2.86 57.36
CA LEU A 792 69.26 -2.06 56.16
C LEU A 792 70.29 -2.39 55.08
N ASN A 793 69.82 -2.98 53.98
CA ASN A 793 70.65 -3.38 52.85
C ASN A 793 70.12 -2.81 51.53
N THR A 794 70.96 -2.77 50.50
CA THR A 794 70.53 -2.48 49.12
C THR A 794 70.79 -3.70 48.23
N GLY A 795 69.92 -3.94 47.25
CA GLY A 795 69.98 -5.12 46.39
C GLY A 795 69.48 -4.84 44.98
N THR A 796 69.80 -5.76 44.07
CA THR A 796 69.27 -5.74 42.69
C THR A 796 68.63 -7.09 42.37
N ALA A 797 67.46 -7.06 41.75
CA ALA A 797 66.69 -8.24 41.33
C ALA A 797 66.40 -8.15 39.82
N PRO A 798 67.30 -8.65 38.95
CA PRO A 798 67.20 -8.49 37.49
C PRO A 798 65.94 -9.13 36.89
N GLU A 799 65.43 -10.18 37.52
CA GLU A 799 64.24 -10.93 37.08
C GLU A 799 62.90 -10.31 37.55
N ALA A 800 62.93 -9.28 38.41
CA ALA A 800 61.72 -8.61 38.85
C ALA A 800 61.19 -7.64 37.78
N GLU A 801 59.94 -7.81 37.35
CA GLU A 801 59.24 -6.85 36.50
C GLU A 801 58.84 -5.61 37.33
N GLY A 802 59.08 -4.41 36.82
CA GLY A 802 58.67 -3.14 37.45
C GLY A 802 59.74 -2.44 38.29
N ALA A 803 59.30 -1.67 39.28
CA ALA A 803 60.12 -0.70 40.03
C ALA A 803 61.14 -1.33 40.99
N LEU A 804 60.97 -2.60 41.38
CA LEU A 804 61.79 -3.30 42.37
C LEU A 804 63.10 -3.89 41.81
N LYS A 805 63.51 -3.54 40.58
CA LYS A 805 64.78 -4.00 39.98
C LYS A 805 65.99 -3.58 40.82
N ASN A 806 65.97 -2.36 41.33
CA ASN A 806 66.90 -1.87 42.34
C ASN A 806 66.06 -1.54 43.57
N TYR A 807 66.40 -2.09 44.74
CA TYR A 807 65.62 -1.92 45.95
C TYR A 807 66.51 -1.71 47.17
N PHE A 808 65.95 -1.05 48.18
CA PHE A 808 66.47 -1.13 49.55
C PHE A 808 65.57 -2.03 50.37
N GLU A 809 66.18 -2.76 51.30
CA GLU A 809 65.53 -3.77 52.12
C GLU A 809 65.71 -3.41 53.59
N ILE A 810 64.60 -3.30 54.31
CA ILE A 810 64.57 -3.18 55.76
C ILE A 810 64.11 -4.53 56.30
N THR A 811 64.98 -5.20 57.04
CA THR A 811 64.67 -6.46 57.71
C THR A 811 64.62 -6.25 59.22
N VAL A 812 63.48 -6.53 59.85
CA VAL A 812 63.33 -6.55 61.30
C VAL A 812 63.32 -8.00 61.75
N SER A 813 64.37 -8.42 62.44
CA SER A 813 64.56 -9.77 62.96
C SER A 813 64.35 -9.77 64.47
N ASP A 814 63.57 -10.72 64.98
CA ASP A 814 63.34 -10.92 66.42
C ASP A 814 63.71 -12.35 66.85
N SER A 815 64.07 -12.52 68.12
CA SER A 815 64.36 -13.84 68.72
C SER A 815 63.17 -14.41 69.52
N GLY A 816 61.94 -14.06 69.12
CA GLY A 816 60.71 -14.40 69.83
C GLY A 816 60.17 -15.80 69.51
N ILE A 817 58.86 -15.98 69.68
CA ILE A 817 58.18 -17.29 69.55
C ILE A 817 58.17 -17.87 68.13
N GLY A 818 58.54 -17.09 67.11
CA GLY A 818 58.45 -17.49 65.70
C GLY A 818 57.02 -17.56 65.17
N ILE A 819 56.87 -17.71 63.85
CA ILE A 819 55.59 -17.85 63.15
C ILE A 819 55.63 -19.15 62.33
N ASN A 820 54.58 -19.98 62.44
CA ASN A 820 54.47 -21.23 61.70
C ASN A 820 54.37 -20.99 60.19
N GLU A 821 54.93 -21.88 59.36
CA GLU A 821 54.92 -21.74 57.89
C GLU A 821 53.51 -21.62 57.29
N SER A 822 52.50 -22.29 57.87
CA SER A 822 51.10 -22.17 57.44
C SER A 822 50.51 -20.79 57.65
N ASP A 823 51.09 -20.01 58.56
CA ASP A 823 50.53 -18.74 59.02
C ASP A 823 51.30 -17.54 58.47
N LEU A 824 52.53 -17.72 57.94
CA LEU A 824 53.40 -16.66 57.44
C LEU A 824 52.74 -15.74 56.40
N GLU A 825 51.86 -16.28 55.55
CA GLU A 825 51.10 -15.47 54.58
C GLU A 825 49.77 -14.97 55.18
N ASN A 826 49.14 -15.77 56.05
CA ASN A 826 47.84 -15.47 56.65
C ASN A 826 47.90 -14.36 57.70
N ILE A 827 49.05 -14.10 58.35
CA ILE A 827 49.21 -12.96 59.29
C ILE A 827 48.96 -11.59 58.64
N PHE A 828 49.07 -11.49 57.32
CA PHE A 828 48.74 -10.28 56.57
C PHE A 828 47.27 -10.24 56.13
N ALA A 829 46.49 -11.31 56.35
CA ALA A 829 45.07 -11.33 56.07
C ALA A 829 44.27 -10.49 57.10
N ARG A 830 43.15 -9.95 56.65
CA ARG A 830 42.30 -9.06 57.46
C ARG A 830 41.74 -9.80 58.67
N PHE A 831 41.92 -9.21 59.85
CA PHE A 831 41.40 -9.73 61.13
C PHE A 831 41.95 -11.11 61.53
N TYR A 832 43.00 -11.60 60.86
CA TYR A 832 43.61 -12.87 61.20
C TYR A 832 44.46 -12.72 62.47
N GLN A 833 44.30 -13.66 63.41
CA GLN A 833 45.06 -13.73 64.67
C GLN A 833 45.41 -15.18 64.95
N ILE A 834 46.63 -15.42 65.43
CA ILE A 834 47.08 -16.76 65.84
C ILE A 834 46.61 -17.01 67.28
N ASP A 835 45.78 -18.04 67.45
CA ASP A 835 45.29 -18.50 68.76
C ASP A 835 46.40 -19.26 69.50
N ASN A 836 47.06 -18.61 70.47
CA ASN A 836 48.11 -19.21 71.31
C ASN A 836 47.93 -18.82 72.79
N ASP A 837 48.43 -19.63 73.71
CA ASP A 837 48.28 -19.36 75.16
C ASP A 837 49.00 -18.06 75.62
N TYR A 838 49.96 -17.56 74.83
CA TYR A 838 50.60 -16.24 75.01
C TYR A 838 49.72 -15.04 74.57
N THR A 839 48.75 -15.22 73.67
CA THR A 839 47.90 -14.13 73.15
C THR A 839 46.63 -13.88 73.98
N LYS A 840 46.27 -14.77 74.92
CA LYS A 840 45.06 -14.65 75.76
C LYS A 840 45.01 -13.43 76.69
N SER A 841 46.14 -12.79 76.99
CA SER A 841 46.20 -11.65 77.91
C SER A 841 46.41 -10.27 77.25
N GLN A 842 46.63 -10.19 75.93
CA GLN A 842 46.81 -8.91 75.22
C GLN A 842 46.18 -8.90 73.82
N ILE A 843 44.91 -8.47 73.75
CA ILE A 843 44.09 -8.34 72.54
C ILE A 843 44.75 -7.39 71.51
N GLY A 844 45.24 -7.93 70.40
CA GLY A 844 45.51 -7.18 69.17
C GLY A 844 44.26 -7.14 68.29
N THR A 845 44.17 -6.22 67.32
CA THR A 845 42.98 -6.10 66.45
C THR A 845 43.08 -6.90 65.14
N GLY A 846 44.22 -7.53 64.84
CA GLY A 846 44.43 -8.26 63.57
C GLY A 846 44.42 -7.37 62.32
N VAL A 847 44.47 -6.05 62.50
CA VAL A 847 44.34 -5.04 61.42
C VAL A 847 45.70 -4.45 61.02
N GLY A 848 46.64 -4.35 61.98
CA GLY A 848 47.90 -3.63 61.78
C GLY A 848 48.75 -4.18 60.65
N LEU A 849 49.02 -5.49 60.61
CA LEU A 849 49.89 -6.10 59.60
C LEU A 849 49.30 -6.04 58.18
N HIS A 850 47.99 -6.25 58.04
CA HIS A 850 47.30 -6.04 56.76
C HIS A 850 47.46 -4.59 56.25
N LEU A 851 47.26 -3.61 57.15
CA LEU A 851 47.46 -2.20 56.80
C LEU A 851 48.93 -1.92 56.42
N SER A 852 49.90 -2.48 57.15
CA SER A 852 51.32 -2.38 56.81
C SER A 852 51.59 -2.92 55.41
N ARG A 853 51.03 -4.08 55.04
CA ARG A 853 51.16 -4.66 53.70
C ARG A 853 50.56 -3.80 52.62
N SER A 854 49.33 -3.34 52.84
CA SER A 854 48.64 -2.48 51.89
C SER A 854 49.39 -1.15 51.64
N LEU A 855 49.99 -0.55 52.68
CA LEU A 855 50.77 0.69 52.54
C LEU A 855 52.12 0.47 51.83
N VAL A 856 52.78 -0.67 52.07
CA VAL A 856 54.02 -1.03 51.37
C VAL A 856 53.75 -1.33 49.90
N GLU A 857 52.67 -2.05 49.59
CA GLU A 857 52.26 -2.34 48.21
C GLU A 857 51.86 -1.05 47.45
N LEU A 858 51.14 -0.13 48.09
CA LEU A 858 50.88 1.21 47.55
C LEU A 858 52.16 2.04 47.38
N SER A 859 53.22 1.73 48.14
CA SER A 859 54.55 2.30 47.96
C SER A 859 55.38 1.59 46.89
N HIS A 860 54.73 0.78 46.05
CA HIS A 860 55.36 -0.05 45.01
C HIS A 860 56.40 -1.05 45.56
N GLY A 861 56.31 -1.35 46.86
CA GLY A 861 57.15 -2.31 47.55
C GLY A 861 56.45 -3.62 47.83
N ILE A 862 57.17 -4.53 48.48
CA ILE A 862 56.63 -5.79 49.00
C ILE A 862 57.04 -5.96 50.46
N ILE A 863 56.17 -6.57 51.25
CA ILE A 863 56.47 -7.00 52.62
C ILE A 863 56.07 -8.45 52.78
N PHE A 864 56.93 -9.25 53.40
CA PHE A 864 56.67 -10.64 53.73
C PHE A 864 57.38 -11.02 55.03
N ALA A 865 56.95 -12.12 55.64
CA ALA A 865 57.57 -12.68 56.84
C ALA A 865 58.22 -14.02 56.51
N ARG A 866 59.31 -14.34 57.21
CA ARG A 866 59.97 -15.65 57.16
C ARG A 866 60.53 -16.03 58.54
N ALA A 867 60.91 -17.28 58.71
CA ALA A 867 61.58 -17.72 59.93
C ALA A 867 62.95 -17.03 60.08
N ASN A 868 63.34 -16.70 61.32
CA ASN A 868 64.64 -16.11 61.60
C ASN A 868 65.78 -17.09 61.24
N SER A 869 66.74 -16.60 60.45
CA SER A 869 67.85 -17.41 59.95
C SER A 869 68.93 -17.69 61.00
N GLU A 870 68.99 -16.92 62.09
CA GLU A 870 70.02 -16.98 63.14
C GLU A 870 69.54 -17.73 64.42
N GLY A 871 68.28 -18.16 64.51
CA GLY A 871 67.72 -18.82 65.70
C GLY A 871 66.19 -18.86 65.74
N PRO A 872 65.56 -19.20 66.89
CA PRO A 872 64.11 -19.13 67.04
C PRO A 872 63.62 -17.67 66.96
N GLY A 873 62.56 -17.42 66.19
CA GLY A 873 61.99 -16.09 65.99
C GLY A 873 61.54 -15.83 64.56
N SER A 874 61.23 -14.57 64.22
CA SER A 874 60.72 -14.20 62.89
C SER A 874 61.54 -13.06 62.26
N GLU A 875 61.53 -13.01 60.93
CA GLU A 875 62.07 -11.90 60.15
C GLU A 875 60.95 -11.28 59.30
N PHE A 876 60.70 -9.99 59.49
CA PHE A 876 59.83 -9.20 58.62
C PHE A 876 60.69 -8.41 57.64
N VAL A 877 60.49 -8.67 56.35
CA VAL A 877 61.31 -8.11 55.27
C VAL A 877 60.46 -7.15 54.45
N ILE A 878 60.86 -5.88 54.39
CA ILE A 878 60.25 -4.84 53.55
C ILE A 878 61.22 -4.50 52.44
N ARG A 879 60.79 -4.61 51.19
CA ARG A 879 61.55 -4.16 50.01
C ARG A 879 60.82 -3.02 49.33
N LEU A 880 61.54 -1.93 49.09
CA LEU A 880 61.02 -0.74 48.44
C LEU A 880 61.94 -0.33 47.28
N PRO A 881 61.39 0.20 46.17
CA PRO A 881 62.19 0.63 45.03
C PRO A 881 63.23 1.71 45.39
N LEU A 882 64.40 1.63 44.77
CA LEU A 882 65.49 2.58 44.93
C LEU A 882 65.42 3.65 43.81
N GLY A 883 65.30 4.93 44.20
CA GLY A 883 65.08 6.06 43.28
C GLY A 883 63.59 6.43 43.08
N ASN A 884 63.29 7.38 42.18
CA ASN A 884 61.95 7.97 41.99
C ASN A 884 61.29 7.68 40.63
N SER A 885 61.91 6.87 39.78
CA SER A 885 61.45 6.60 38.40
C SER A 885 60.07 5.94 38.30
N HIS A 886 59.63 5.31 39.37
CA HIS A 886 58.33 4.64 39.48
C HIS A 886 57.21 5.57 39.95
N LEU A 887 57.53 6.80 40.37
CA LEU A 887 56.60 7.77 40.92
C LEU A 887 56.11 8.75 39.85
N SER A 888 54.81 9.05 39.85
CA SER A 888 54.23 10.08 39.00
C SER A 888 54.42 11.49 39.58
N ARG A 889 54.36 12.53 38.73
CA ARG A 889 54.51 13.95 39.17
C ARG A 889 53.52 14.38 40.26
N HIS A 890 52.36 13.74 40.37
CA HIS A 890 51.34 14.08 41.38
C HIS A 890 51.59 13.41 42.74
N GLU A 891 52.47 12.41 42.78
CA GLU A 891 52.86 11.66 44.00
C GLU A 891 54.13 12.22 44.64
N MET A 892 54.92 13.01 43.90
CA MET A 892 56.16 13.64 44.37
C MET A 892 55.90 15.05 44.92
N ILE A 893 56.41 15.33 46.11
CA ILE A 893 56.50 16.71 46.63
C ILE A 893 57.83 17.30 46.16
N GLY A 894 57.80 18.26 45.23
CA GLY A 894 59.00 18.92 44.69
C GLY A 894 59.51 20.07 45.57
N GLU A 895 60.84 20.24 45.64
CA GLU A 895 61.52 21.35 46.30
C GLU A 895 61.19 22.70 45.63
N MET A 896 60.29 23.48 46.23
CA MET A 896 60.27 24.96 46.18
C MET A 896 59.25 25.53 47.17
N ALA A 897 59.67 25.72 48.42
CA ALA A 897 59.21 26.80 49.31
C ALA A 897 60.25 26.99 50.43
N PRO A 898 60.56 28.24 50.86
CA PRO A 898 61.77 28.55 51.60
C PRO A 898 61.72 28.10 53.07
N THR A 899 62.90 27.68 53.55
CA THR A 899 63.37 27.61 54.95
C THR A 899 62.42 28.13 56.03
N GLU A 900 61.91 27.20 56.85
CA GLU A 900 62.05 27.32 58.30
C GLU A 900 62.65 26.01 58.83
N THR A 901 63.94 26.10 59.11
CA THR A 901 64.69 25.20 59.97
C THR A 901 63.98 25.10 61.31
N SER A 902 63.63 23.90 61.76
CA SER A 902 63.56 23.59 63.19
C SER A 902 63.62 22.08 63.38
N ALA A 903 64.81 21.66 63.81
CA ALA A 903 65.09 20.36 64.36
C ALA A 903 64.08 20.03 65.46
N ILE A 904 63.49 18.83 65.39
CA ILE A 904 62.79 18.27 66.54
C ILE A 904 63.83 17.47 67.31
N THR A 905 64.54 18.18 68.18
CA THR A 905 65.18 17.60 69.35
C THR A 905 64.08 17.19 70.32
N HIS A 906 64.12 15.96 70.82
CA HIS A 906 63.38 15.56 72.01
C HIS A 906 63.71 16.53 73.16
N ASN A 907 62.70 17.18 73.73
CA ASN A 907 62.79 17.59 75.13
C ASN A 907 61.43 17.61 75.82
N VAL A 908 61.55 17.26 77.08
CA VAL A 908 60.54 17.00 78.09
C VAL A 908 60.14 18.31 78.79
N GLU A 909 58.91 18.31 79.33
CA GLU A 909 58.40 19.10 80.44
C GLU A 909 57.72 20.48 80.24
N LYS A 910 56.57 20.56 80.93
CA LYS A 910 56.03 21.63 81.78
C LYS A 910 55.32 22.84 81.17
N GLU A 911 54.00 22.77 81.37
CA GLU A 911 53.19 23.63 82.24
C GLU A 911 52.92 25.10 81.88
N ASN A 912 51.62 25.39 82.07
CA ASN A 912 51.03 26.61 82.61
C ASN A 912 50.66 27.70 81.60
N LEU A 913 49.33 27.88 81.43
CA LEU A 913 48.48 28.83 82.19
C LEU A 913 48.83 30.25 81.71
N GLU A 914 47.89 31.09 81.29
CA GLU A 914 46.62 31.33 81.95
C GLU A 914 45.88 32.45 81.20
N VAL A 915 44.59 32.60 81.54
CA VAL A 915 43.89 33.90 81.65
C VAL A 915 43.50 34.56 80.32
N LEU A 916 42.26 35.01 80.11
CA LEU A 916 41.04 35.15 80.91
C LEU A 916 39.92 35.20 79.81
N SER A 917 38.84 34.43 79.92
CA SER A 917 37.62 34.82 80.67
C SER A 917 36.81 35.86 79.89
N GLU A 918 35.56 35.58 79.54
CA GLU A 918 34.36 35.65 80.39
C GLU A 918 33.40 36.56 79.58
N VAL A 919 32.08 36.48 79.60
CA VAL A 919 31.14 35.88 80.53
C VAL A 919 29.80 35.76 79.77
N ILE A 920 29.17 34.58 79.90
CA ILE A 920 27.76 34.33 80.24
C ILE A 920 26.67 35.09 79.45
N SER A 921 25.79 34.35 78.77
CA SER A 921 24.44 33.99 79.30
C SER A 921 23.56 33.37 78.20
N GLU A 922 23.00 32.19 78.50
CA GLU A 922 21.71 31.77 77.92
C GLU A 922 20.59 32.64 78.52
N PRO A 923 19.42 32.77 77.86
CA PRO A 923 18.37 31.77 78.13
C PRO A 923 17.50 31.37 76.93
N LYS A 924 16.95 30.16 77.08
CA LYS A 924 15.85 29.52 76.34
C LYS A 924 14.58 30.37 76.25
N ALA A 925 13.88 30.34 75.10
CA ALA A 925 12.41 30.13 75.00
C ALA A 925 11.91 30.17 73.54
N GLU A 926 10.86 29.40 73.29
CA GLU A 926 10.13 29.15 72.03
C GLU A 926 9.85 30.37 71.14
N VAL A 927 10.23 30.30 69.86
CA VAL A 927 9.95 31.34 68.84
C VAL A 927 8.89 30.84 67.86
N LYS A 928 7.70 31.47 67.86
CA LYS A 928 6.73 31.36 66.75
C LYS A 928 7.14 32.32 65.63
N SER A 929 7.43 31.78 64.44
CA SER A 929 7.79 32.53 63.21
C SER A 929 6.84 33.69 62.91
N LYS A 930 7.38 34.89 62.67
CA LYS A 930 6.66 36.11 62.23
C LYS A 930 6.57 36.25 60.70
N THR A 931 6.87 35.23 59.91
CA THR A 931 6.87 35.31 58.43
C THR A 931 5.71 34.54 57.77
N LYS A 932 5.36 34.94 56.54
CA LYS A 932 4.33 34.28 55.72
C LYS A 932 4.89 33.16 54.81
N PHE A 933 6.21 33.06 54.70
CA PHE A 933 6.87 32.17 53.73
C PHE A 933 6.84 30.71 54.20
N ARG A 934 6.47 29.80 53.30
CA ARG A 934 6.42 28.35 53.52
C ARG A 934 7.48 27.63 52.72
N ILE A 935 8.22 26.76 53.39
CA ILE A 935 9.26 25.93 52.79
C ILE A 935 8.94 24.47 53.08
N ALA A 936 9.05 23.63 52.05
CA ALA A 936 8.99 22.18 52.20
C ALA A 936 10.40 21.65 52.48
N VAL A 937 10.63 21.04 53.65
CA VAL A 937 11.89 20.38 54.01
C VAL A 937 11.70 18.88 53.86
N VAL A 938 12.48 18.27 52.98
CA VAL A 938 12.43 16.85 52.64
C VAL A 938 13.75 16.20 53.05
N GLU A 939 13.71 15.41 54.13
CA GLU A 939 14.89 14.76 54.74
C GLU A 939 14.43 13.47 55.43
N ASP A 940 15.09 12.35 55.16
CA ASP A 940 14.72 11.04 55.71
C ASP A 940 15.27 10.80 57.13
N ASP A 941 16.40 11.43 57.49
CA ASP A 941 16.96 11.37 58.85
C ASP A 941 16.19 12.25 59.85
N ASP A 942 15.61 11.62 60.88
CA ASP A 942 14.78 12.30 61.87
C ASP A 942 15.55 13.31 62.75
N GLU A 943 16.82 13.03 63.06
CA GLU A 943 17.64 13.92 63.90
C GLU A 943 18.08 15.16 63.11
N ILE A 944 18.51 14.98 61.85
CA ILE A 944 18.89 16.08 60.97
C ILE A 944 17.67 16.91 60.56
N ARG A 945 16.55 16.29 60.23
CA ARG A 945 15.30 17.00 59.91
C ARG A 945 14.81 17.82 61.09
N ASN A 946 14.86 17.25 62.31
CA ASN A 946 14.50 17.98 63.52
C ASN A 946 15.49 19.12 63.83
N TYR A 947 16.79 18.91 63.61
CA TYR A 947 17.80 19.96 63.72
C TYR A 947 17.53 21.11 62.72
N LEU A 948 17.32 20.80 61.43
CA LEU A 948 16.99 21.80 60.40
C LEU A 948 15.68 22.54 60.71
N LYS A 949 14.67 21.82 61.19
CA LYS A 949 13.40 22.41 61.61
C LYS A 949 13.61 23.41 62.74
N VAL A 950 14.31 23.01 63.81
CA VAL A 950 14.54 23.86 64.99
C VAL A 950 15.31 25.12 64.61
N GLU A 951 16.33 25.00 63.76
CA GLU A 951 17.17 26.12 63.34
C GLU A 951 16.49 27.05 62.31
N LEU A 952 15.59 26.54 61.44
CA LEU A 952 14.89 27.33 60.42
C LEU A 952 13.55 27.93 60.90
N LEU A 953 12.93 27.35 61.93
CA LEU A 953 11.65 27.81 62.50
C LEU A 953 11.61 29.32 62.82
N PRO A 954 12.69 29.97 63.31
CA PRO A 954 12.69 31.40 63.58
C PRO A 954 12.47 32.27 62.32
N TYR A 955 12.81 31.77 61.13
CA TYR A 955 12.87 32.55 59.89
C TYR A 955 11.73 32.26 58.90
N VAL A 956 11.24 31.01 58.83
CA VAL A 956 10.25 30.54 57.84
C VAL A 956 9.27 29.54 58.46
N ARG A 957 8.14 29.27 57.80
CA ARG A 957 7.29 28.13 58.16
C ARG A 957 7.79 26.88 57.43
N VAL A 958 7.98 25.80 58.17
CA VAL A 958 8.55 24.54 57.68
C VAL A 958 7.48 23.47 57.62
N ASP A 959 7.22 22.94 56.42
CA ASP A 959 6.42 21.74 56.19
C ASP A 959 7.38 20.56 55.98
N GLU A 960 7.25 19.49 56.78
CA GLU A 960 8.21 18.37 56.82
C GLU A 960 7.72 17.18 56.00
N PHE A 961 8.63 16.57 55.24
CA PHE A 961 8.38 15.37 54.44
C PHE A 961 9.54 14.38 54.54
N HIS A 962 9.22 13.09 54.48
CA HIS A 962 10.21 12.01 54.62
C HIS A 962 10.73 11.51 53.26
N ASN A 963 10.04 11.84 52.17
CA ASN A 963 10.41 11.44 50.81
C ASN A 963 9.89 12.44 49.75
N GLY A 964 10.47 12.38 48.54
CA GLY A 964 10.11 13.30 47.47
C GLY A 964 8.71 13.11 46.88
N LYS A 965 8.07 11.95 47.08
CA LYS A 965 6.75 11.67 46.48
C LYS A 965 5.64 12.36 47.27
N GLU A 966 5.70 12.28 48.60
CA GLU A 966 4.84 13.05 49.49
C GLU A 966 5.02 14.55 49.26
N ALA A 967 6.28 14.99 49.14
CA ALA A 967 6.60 16.38 48.86
C ALA A 967 6.01 16.85 47.51
N LEU A 968 6.11 16.06 46.43
CA LEU A 968 5.57 16.44 45.12
C LEU A 968 4.03 16.60 45.14
N GLN A 969 3.31 15.72 45.83
CA GLN A 969 1.86 15.84 45.99
C GLN A 969 1.48 17.13 46.74
N HIS A 970 2.24 17.46 47.79
CA HIS A 970 2.04 18.71 48.51
C HIS A 970 2.38 19.94 47.66
N VAL A 971 3.48 19.90 46.89
CA VAL A 971 3.89 21.00 46.01
C VAL A 971 2.87 21.30 44.92
N LEU A 972 2.28 20.27 44.30
CA LEU A 972 1.23 20.42 43.27
C LEU A 972 -0.04 21.08 43.80
N THR A 973 -0.35 20.91 45.09
CA THR A 973 -1.61 21.33 45.71
C THR A 973 -1.48 22.63 46.50
N HIS A 974 -0.40 22.82 47.25
CA HIS A 974 -0.22 23.91 48.21
C HIS A 974 0.83 24.95 47.80
N LYS A 975 1.64 24.66 46.77
CA LYS A 975 2.63 25.58 46.14
C LYS A 975 3.51 26.34 47.15
N PRO A 976 4.47 25.67 47.83
CA PRO A 976 5.39 26.34 48.75
C PRO A 976 6.30 27.34 48.03
N ASP A 977 6.87 28.27 48.80
CA ASP A 977 7.76 29.31 48.29
C ASP A 977 9.13 28.76 47.88
N LEU A 978 9.58 27.68 48.52
CA LEU A 978 10.84 26.97 48.24
C LEU A 978 10.76 25.50 48.69
N VAL A 979 11.52 24.62 48.03
CA VAL A 979 11.72 23.22 48.43
C VAL A 979 13.19 22.98 48.79
N LEU A 980 13.45 22.53 50.02
CA LEU A 980 14.77 22.09 50.49
C LEU A 980 14.74 20.56 50.60
N SER A 981 15.61 19.86 49.88
CA SER A 981 15.56 18.40 49.77
C SER A 981 16.94 17.78 49.94
N ASP A 982 17.06 16.68 50.67
CA ASP A 982 18.24 15.81 50.52
C ASP A 982 18.22 15.19 49.11
N VAL A 983 19.41 14.95 48.56
CA VAL A 983 19.61 14.21 47.32
C VAL A 983 19.26 12.74 47.52
N MET A 984 19.64 12.12 48.63
CA MET A 984 19.48 10.68 48.85
C MET A 984 18.32 10.41 49.82
N MET A 985 17.16 10.00 49.31
CA MET A 985 15.98 9.68 50.12
C MET A 985 15.19 8.50 49.50
N PRO A 986 14.43 7.72 50.29
CA PRO A 986 13.60 6.61 49.79
C PRO A 986 12.38 7.08 48.96
N GLU A 987 11.76 6.15 48.22
CA GLU A 987 10.64 6.33 47.27
C GLU A 987 10.89 7.26 46.07
N MET A 988 11.26 8.51 46.30
CA MET A 988 11.59 9.50 45.28
C MET A 988 12.72 10.37 45.80
N ASP A 989 13.88 10.28 45.13
CA ASP A 989 15.06 11.07 45.46
C ASP A 989 14.88 12.57 45.10
N GLY A 990 15.74 13.41 45.68
CA GLY A 990 15.66 14.86 45.53
C GLY A 990 15.87 15.35 44.09
N LEU A 991 16.68 14.64 43.29
CA LEU A 991 16.93 14.98 41.88
C LEU A 991 15.69 14.72 41.02
N THR A 992 15.03 13.58 41.21
CA THR A 992 13.79 13.20 40.54
C THR A 992 12.65 14.14 40.91
N LEU A 993 12.55 14.52 42.19
CA LEU A 993 11.62 15.53 42.66
C LEU A 993 11.86 16.87 41.94
N CYS A 994 13.11 17.35 41.92
CA CYS A 994 13.49 18.60 41.26
C CYS A 994 13.07 18.60 39.78
N LYS A 995 13.40 17.53 39.04
CA LYS A 995 13.05 17.39 37.61
C LYS A 995 11.55 17.44 37.37
N LYS A 996 10.74 16.77 38.19
CA LYS A 996 9.28 16.77 38.06
C LYS A 996 8.66 18.15 38.35
N ILE A 997 9.20 18.88 39.32
CA ILE A 997 8.78 20.25 39.59
C ILE A 997 9.11 21.13 38.37
N LYS A 998 10.36 21.12 37.90
CA LYS A 998 10.84 22.01 36.83
C LYS A 998 10.22 21.74 35.45
N THR A 999 9.70 20.54 35.20
CA THR A 999 9.03 20.19 33.93
C THR A 999 7.52 20.46 33.90
N ASN A 1000 6.88 20.69 35.04
CA ASN A 1000 5.42 20.93 35.09
C ASN A 1000 5.11 22.44 35.00
N PRO A 1001 4.39 22.93 33.96
CA PRO A 1001 4.11 24.36 33.78
C PRO A 1001 3.38 25.04 34.94
N ASN A 1002 2.66 24.28 35.79
CA ASN A 1002 1.91 24.83 36.92
C ASN A 1002 2.78 25.07 38.18
N ILE A 1003 3.97 24.45 38.27
CA ILE A 1003 4.83 24.48 39.47
C ILE A 1003 6.32 24.69 39.17
N ASN A 1004 6.75 24.73 37.90
CA ASN A 1004 8.15 24.88 37.50
C ASN A 1004 8.85 26.14 38.02
N HIS A 1005 8.09 27.19 38.27
CA HIS A 1005 8.57 28.43 38.88
C HIS A 1005 9.11 28.24 40.32
N ILE A 1006 8.78 27.16 41.04
CA ILE A 1006 9.19 26.96 42.45
C ILE A 1006 10.70 26.66 42.56
N PRO A 1007 11.46 27.39 43.40
CA PRO A 1007 12.88 27.16 43.60
C PRO A 1007 13.16 25.92 44.45
N VAL A 1008 14.23 25.20 44.13
CA VAL A 1008 14.63 23.95 44.77
C VAL A 1008 16.11 24.02 45.19
N ILE A 1009 16.40 23.77 46.47
CA ILE A 1009 17.76 23.63 47.02
C ILE A 1009 18.00 22.17 47.39
N LEU A 1010 19.15 21.63 47.00
CA LEU A 1010 19.54 20.25 47.29
C LEU A 1010 20.69 20.17 48.30
N LEU A 1011 20.49 19.40 49.38
CA LEU A 1011 21.49 19.07 50.39
C LEU A 1011 22.25 17.81 49.96
N THR A 1012 23.59 17.81 49.99
CA THR A 1012 24.41 16.69 49.50
C THR A 1012 25.56 16.34 50.44
N ALA A 1013 25.84 15.05 50.65
CA ALA A 1013 27.05 14.57 51.33
C ALA A 1013 28.25 14.40 50.38
N LYS A 1014 28.05 14.60 49.06
CA LYS A 1014 29.05 14.37 48.02
C LYS A 1014 29.75 15.68 47.64
N ILE A 1015 31.08 15.65 47.63
CA ILE A 1015 31.94 16.86 47.55
C ILE A 1015 32.57 17.03 46.15
N THR A 1016 32.30 16.12 45.19
CA THR A 1016 32.98 16.17 43.88
C THR A 1016 32.31 17.13 42.89
N ASP A 1017 33.11 17.78 42.04
CA ASP A 1017 32.62 18.76 41.05
C ASP A 1017 31.75 18.13 39.95
N THR A 1018 31.90 16.83 39.70
CA THR A 1018 31.06 16.05 38.79
C THR A 1018 29.63 15.87 39.32
N ASP A 1019 29.48 15.66 40.64
CA ASP A 1019 28.15 15.50 41.26
C ASP A 1019 27.39 16.85 41.31
N LYS A 1020 28.11 17.98 41.40
CA LYS A 1020 27.50 19.32 41.31
C LYS A 1020 26.98 19.62 39.90
N ALA A 1021 27.67 19.16 38.85
CA ALA A 1021 27.30 19.40 37.46
C ALA A 1021 25.98 18.70 37.08
N GLU A 1022 25.82 17.42 37.45
CA GLU A 1022 24.58 16.65 37.24
C GLU A 1022 23.37 17.33 37.91
N GLY A 1023 23.64 17.94 39.06
CA GLY A 1023 22.67 18.70 39.79
C GLY A 1023 22.16 19.98 39.10
N PHE A 1024 23.05 20.78 38.49
CA PHE A 1024 22.64 21.99 37.77
C PHE A 1024 21.89 21.67 36.47
N GLU A 1025 22.26 20.59 35.78
CA GLU A 1025 21.54 20.12 34.59
C GLU A 1025 20.08 19.73 34.87
N THR A 1026 19.78 19.36 36.13
CA THR A 1026 18.43 19.00 36.59
C THR A 1026 17.53 20.22 36.85
N GLY A 1027 18.11 21.43 36.88
CA GLY A 1027 17.39 22.69 37.03
C GLY A 1027 17.20 23.17 38.47
N ALA A 1028 17.96 22.64 39.43
CA ALA A 1028 17.95 23.11 40.82
C ALA A 1028 18.61 24.49 40.96
N ASP A 1029 18.15 25.27 41.95
CA ASP A 1029 18.55 26.66 42.14
C ASP A 1029 19.81 26.81 43.04
N ALA A 1030 20.09 25.83 43.92
CA ALA A 1030 21.32 25.78 44.72
C ALA A 1030 21.66 24.37 45.26
N TYR A 1031 22.94 24.16 45.60
CA TYR A 1031 23.49 22.94 46.22
C TYR A 1031 24.30 23.27 47.49
N VAL A 1032 24.10 22.50 48.57
CA VAL A 1032 24.78 22.71 49.87
C VAL A 1032 25.34 21.40 50.45
N SER A 1033 26.63 21.38 50.84
CA SER A 1033 27.33 20.17 51.30
C SER A 1033 27.21 19.91 52.82
N LYS A 1034 27.02 18.66 53.25
CA LYS A 1034 27.03 18.22 54.68
C LYS A 1034 28.48 17.87 55.15
N PRO A 1035 28.95 18.29 56.35
CA PRO A 1035 28.27 19.13 57.34
C PRO A 1035 28.18 20.58 56.87
N PHE A 1036 26.99 21.16 56.95
CA PHE A 1036 26.71 22.52 56.49
C PHE A 1036 26.81 23.53 57.64
N ASN A 1037 27.23 24.74 57.30
CA ASN A 1037 27.11 25.87 58.20
C ASN A 1037 25.65 26.39 58.15
N ILE A 1038 24.96 26.34 59.29
CA ILE A 1038 23.53 26.66 59.38
C ILE A 1038 23.20 28.12 59.06
N ASP A 1039 24.09 29.05 59.41
CA ASP A 1039 23.92 30.48 59.11
C ASP A 1039 23.99 30.76 57.61
N LEU A 1040 24.85 30.04 56.89
CA LEU A 1040 25.02 30.20 55.44
C LEU A 1040 23.79 29.68 54.67
N LEU A 1041 23.28 28.51 55.06
CA LEU A 1041 22.10 27.88 54.47
C LEU A 1041 20.86 28.78 54.60
N THR A 1042 20.65 29.35 55.78
CA THR A 1042 19.51 30.24 56.06
C THR A 1042 19.53 31.49 55.18
N LYS A 1043 20.70 32.10 54.95
CA LYS A 1043 20.83 33.28 54.06
C LYS A 1043 20.53 32.96 52.60
N GLN A 1044 20.93 31.79 52.11
CA GLN A 1044 20.65 31.38 50.73
C GLN A 1044 19.15 31.17 50.49
N ILE A 1045 18.46 30.52 51.44
CA ILE A 1045 17.01 30.31 51.40
C ILE A 1045 16.26 31.64 51.26
N LEU A 1046 16.56 32.60 52.12
CA LEU A 1046 15.86 33.90 52.13
C LEU A 1046 16.11 34.69 50.84
N ASN A 1047 17.34 34.67 50.32
CA ASN A 1047 17.70 35.37 49.08
C ASN A 1047 16.94 34.82 47.86
N LEU A 1048 16.78 33.50 47.74
CA LEU A 1048 16.03 32.89 46.63
C LEU A 1048 14.54 33.25 46.66
N ILE A 1049 13.93 33.26 47.85
CA ILE A 1049 12.53 33.64 48.03
C ILE A 1049 12.33 35.13 47.69
N GLU A 1050 13.23 36.00 48.15
CA GLU A 1050 13.12 37.45 47.93
C GLU A 1050 13.34 37.84 46.46
N ASN A 1051 14.31 37.21 45.78
CA ASN A 1051 14.55 37.43 44.35
C ASN A 1051 13.33 37.09 43.50
N ARG A 1052 12.61 36.02 43.84
CA ARG A 1052 11.41 35.61 43.12
C ARG A 1052 10.24 36.58 43.35
N ARG A 1053 10.08 37.07 44.58
CA ARG A 1053 9.04 38.07 44.90
C ARG A 1053 9.25 39.39 44.16
N ARG A 1054 10.51 39.81 43.92
CA ARG A 1054 10.83 40.98 43.09
C ARG A 1054 10.39 40.83 41.64
N VAL A 1055 10.31 39.61 41.13
CA VAL A 1055 9.81 39.30 39.78
C VAL A 1055 8.28 39.25 39.75
N GLU A 1056 7.60 38.88 40.85
CA GLU A 1056 6.13 38.79 40.95
C GLU A 1056 5.42 40.11 41.36
N LEU A 1057 6.14 41.11 41.89
CA LEU A 1057 5.58 42.43 42.23
C LEU A 1057 5.50 43.38 41.03
N LYS A 1058 4.65 43.04 40.05
CA LYS A 1058 3.96 44.01 39.17
C LYS A 1058 2.48 43.58 39.10
N PRO A 1059 1.55 44.32 39.74
CA PRO A 1059 0.17 43.90 39.86
C PRO A 1059 -0.58 44.15 38.55
N LEU A 1060 -1.39 43.20 38.11
CA LEU A 1060 -2.54 43.41 37.23
C LEU A 1060 -3.60 42.38 37.62
N GLU A 1061 -4.39 42.77 38.62
CA GLU A 1061 -5.71 42.21 38.88
C GLU A 1061 -6.65 42.48 37.69
N GLU A 1062 -7.59 41.55 37.50
CA GLU A 1062 -8.89 41.70 36.84
C GLU A 1062 -8.93 42.24 35.40
N GLU A 1063 -8.78 41.33 34.42
CA GLU A 1063 -9.75 41.27 33.30
C GLU A 1063 -9.66 39.93 32.56
N SER A 1064 -10.83 39.32 32.44
CA SER A 1064 -11.12 38.00 31.90
C SER A 1064 -10.60 37.75 30.47
N ASN A 1065 -10.21 36.50 30.21
CA ASN A 1065 -10.31 35.84 28.89
C ASN A 1065 -9.55 36.37 27.66
N LYS A 1066 -8.51 37.22 27.79
CA LYS A 1066 -7.76 37.70 26.59
C LYS A 1066 -6.22 37.61 26.57
N LYS A 1067 -5.54 37.03 27.57
CA LYS A 1067 -4.05 36.97 27.60
C LYS A 1067 -3.46 35.56 27.42
N LEU A 1068 -3.84 34.85 26.35
CA LEU A 1068 -2.98 33.83 25.73
C LEU A 1068 -2.09 34.40 24.62
N ILE A 1069 -2.12 35.73 24.46
CA ILE A 1069 -1.32 36.46 23.49
C ILE A 1069 -0.80 37.70 24.20
N THR A 1070 0.42 37.63 24.74
CA THR A 1070 1.45 38.68 24.65
C THR A 1070 2.58 38.40 25.65
N THR A 1071 3.76 38.07 25.12
CA THR A 1071 5.03 38.70 25.50
C THR A 1071 5.56 39.39 24.23
N GLU A 1072 6.20 40.56 24.37
CA GLU A 1072 6.45 41.59 23.32
C GLU A 1072 7.37 41.19 22.14
N PRO A 1073 7.42 41.99 21.05
CA PRO A 1073 6.34 42.41 20.17
C PRO A 1073 6.26 41.41 19.00
N LEU A 1074 5.26 40.55 19.00
CA LEU A 1074 4.98 39.67 17.88
C LEU A 1074 4.74 40.50 16.61
N LYS A 1075 5.46 40.20 15.52
CA LYS A 1075 5.13 40.71 14.18
C LYS A 1075 3.63 40.49 13.96
N SER A 1076 2.91 41.45 13.36
CA SER A 1076 1.45 41.35 13.20
C SER A 1076 0.99 40.05 12.53
N SER A 1077 1.88 39.43 11.73
CA SER A 1077 1.73 38.10 11.14
C SER A 1077 1.66 36.96 12.15
N ASP A 1078 2.51 36.98 13.19
CA ASP A 1078 2.64 35.87 14.15
C ASP A 1078 1.47 35.87 15.14
N LYS A 1079 0.95 37.05 15.49
CA LYS A 1079 -0.30 37.18 16.23
C LYS A 1079 -1.50 36.64 15.45
N LYS A 1080 -1.64 37.01 14.16
CA LYS A 1080 -2.68 36.48 13.28
C LYS A 1080 -2.59 34.97 13.10
N LEU A 1081 -1.36 34.44 13.00
CA LEU A 1081 -1.13 33.00 12.90
C LEU A 1081 -1.57 32.28 14.18
N LEU A 1082 -1.18 32.78 15.36
CA LEU A 1082 -1.56 32.19 16.64
C LEU A 1082 -3.07 32.26 16.88
N GLU A 1083 -3.72 33.38 16.55
CA GLU A 1083 -5.18 33.51 16.58
C GLU A 1083 -5.87 32.51 15.65
N LYS A 1084 -5.34 32.31 14.44
CA LYS A 1084 -5.85 31.31 13.49
C LYS A 1084 -5.67 29.90 14.01
N ILE A 1085 -4.52 29.58 14.63
CA ILE A 1085 -4.26 28.29 15.28
C ILE A 1085 -5.26 28.05 16.41
N LEU A 1086 -5.42 29.01 17.32
CA LEU A 1086 -6.33 28.91 18.46
C LEU A 1086 -7.79 28.76 18.01
N LYS A 1087 -8.19 29.49 16.96
CA LYS A 1087 -9.52 29.37 16.37
C LYS A 1087 -9.76 27.97 15.80
N LEU A 1088 -8.81 27.45 15.01
CA LEU A 1088 -8.88 26.10 14.44
C LEU A 1088 -8.93 24.99 15.51
N ILE A 1089 -8.10 25.11 16.56
CA ILE A 1089 -8.11 24.18 17.70
C ILE A 1089 -9.48 24.20 18.40
N ASN A 1090 -10.03 25.38 18.64
CA ASN A 1090 -11.31 25.52 19.35
C ASN A 1090 -12.51 25.05 18.52
N GLU A 1091 -12.55 25.33 17.22
CA GLU A 1091 -13.61 24.89 16.30
C GLU A 1091 -13.63 23.37 16.12
N ASN A 1092 -12.48 22.70 16.33
CA ASN A 1092 -12.32 21.25 16.10
C ASN A 1092 -11.95 20.49 17.37
N ILE A 1093 -12.17 21.05 18.57
CA ILE A 1093 -11.68 20.48 19.83
C ILE A 1093 -12.28 19.10 20.14
N SER A 1094 -13.52 18.86 19.69
CA SER A 1094 -14.24 17.59 19.83
C SER A 1094 -13.80 16.52 18.83
N SER A 1095 -13.03 16.89 17.81
CA SER A 1095 -12.52 15.93 16.83
C SER A 1095 -11.37 15.12 17.40
N GLY A 1096 -11.47 13.80 17.29
CA GLY A 1096 -10.36 12.87 17.58
C GLY A 1096 -9.18 13.05 16.61
N ASP A 1097 -9.43 13.64 15.44
CA ASP A 1097 -8.43 13.85 14.38
C ASP A 1097 -7.63 15.16 14.54
N LEU A 1098 -7.92 15.96 15.59
CA LEU A 1098 -7.18 17.18 15.90
C LEU A 1098 -5.76 16.84 16.38
N ASN A 1099 -4.83 16.75 15.43
CA ASN A 1099 -3.42 16.48 15.65
C ASN A 1099 -2.52 17.49 14.89
N VAL A 1100 -1.20 17.31 14.98
CA VAL A 1100 -0.23 18.23 14.36
C VAL A 1100 -0.41 18.29 12.83
N ASP A 1101 -0.75 17.17 12.19
CA ASP A 1101 -0.95 17.07 10.74
C ASP A 1101 -2.22 17.81 10.31
N PHE A 1102 -3.31 17.71 11.09
CA PHE A 1102 -4.54 18.46 10.88
C PHE A 1102 -4.31 19.98 10.92
N LEU A 1103 -3.60 20.48 11.93
CA LEU A 1103 -3.30 21.92 12.04
C LEU A 1103 -2.38 22.38 10.90
N SER A 1104 -1.36 21.61 10.57
CA SER A 1104 -0.41 21.93 9.50
C SER A 1104 -1.11 22.07 8.14
N LYS A 1105 -2.01 21.12 7.81
CA LYS A 1105 -2.79 21.11 6.56
C LYS A 1105 -3.74 22.30 6.46
N ASN A 1106 -4.49 22.60 7.52
CA ASN A 1106 -5.52 23.66 7.50
C ASN A 1106 -4.92 25.09 7.56
N ILE A 1107 -3.71 25.23 8.10
CA ILE A 1107 -3.01 26.51 8.14
C ILE A 1107 -2.20 26.74 6.86
N GLY A 1108 -1.82 25.67 6.16
CA GLY A 1108 -1.03 25.71 4.92
C GLY A 1108 0.48 25.75 5.16
N MET A 1109 0.97 25.08 6.21
CA MET A 1109 2.40 25.01 6.56
C MET A 1109 2.85 23.56 6.69
N SER A 1110 4.14 23.27 6.45
CA SER A 1110 4.68 21.94 6.71
C SER A 1110 4.74 21.62 8.21
N ARG A 1111 4.64 20.34 8.57
CA ARG A 1111 4.64 19.84 9.95
C ARG A 1111 5.83 20.36 10.78
N VAL A 1112 7.03 20.35 10.19
CA VAL A 1112 8.26 20.82 10.84
C VAL A 1112 8.21 22.32 11.12
N HIS A 1113 7.66 23.08 10.17
CA HIS A 1113 7.55 24.54 10.31
C HIS A 1113 6.50 24.93 11.35
N MET A 1114 5.37 24.22 11.38
CA MET A 1114 4.32 24.37 12.40
C MET A 1114 4.85 24.05 13.81
N TYR A 1115 5.59 22.95 13.95
CA TYR A 1115 6.23 22.58 15.22
C TYR A 1115 7.19 23.66 15.71
N ARG A 1116 8.10 24.10 14.83
CA ARG A 1116 9.08 25.14 15.17
C ARG A 1116 8.40 26.44 15.56
N LYS A 1117 7.39 26.88 14.80
CA LYS A 1117 6.70 28.17 15.03
C LYS A 1117 5.84 28.14 16.30
N VAL A 1118 5.13 27.05 16.59
CA VAL A 1118 4.40 26.91 17.86
C VAL A 1118 5.37 26.88 19.04
N LYS A 1119 6.46 26.11 18.94
CA LYS A 1119 7.47 26.04 20.00
C LYS A 1119 8.16 27.38 20.25
N GLU A 1120 8.45 28.14 19.20
CA GLU A 1120 9.00 29.50 19.31
C GLU A 1120 7.99 30.46 19.97
N LEU A 1121 6.69 30.33 19.67
CA LEU A 1121 5.65 31.25 20.14
C LEU A 1121 5.09 30.92 21.53
N THR A 1122 5.08 29.65 21.94
CA THR A 1122 4.41 29.18 23.17
C THR A 1122 5.37 28.47 24.13
N ASN A 1123 6.62 28.27 23.73
CA ASN A 1123 7.63 27.47 24.42
C ASN A 1123 7.20 26.01 24.69
N GLN A 1124 6.19 25.52 23.96
CA GLN A 1124 5.64 24.19 24.07
C GLN A 1124 5.67 23.48 22.71
N SER A 1125 5.77 22.14 22.72
CA SER A 1125 5.55 21.39 21.49
C SER A 1125 4.12 21.58 20.99
N THR A 1126 3.86 21.45 19.68
CA THR A 1126 2.49 21.55 19.15
C THR A 1126 1.54 20.53 19.79
N HIS A 1127 2.05 19.35 20.13
CA HIS A 1127 1.28 18.31 20.82
C HIS A 1127 0.92 18.72 22.26
N ASP A 1128 1.88 19.22 23.03
CA ASP A 1128 1.66 19.65 24.41
C ASP A 1128 0.80 20.91 24.50
N PHE A 1129 0.87 21.77 23.47
CA PHE A 1129 0.03 22.95 23.35
C PHE A 1129 -1.45 22.58 23.15
N ILE A 1130 -1.75 21.62 22.27
CA ILE A 1130 -3.11 21.07 22.11
C ILE A 1130 -3.58 20.43 23.42
N LYS A 1131 -2.72 19.64 24.07
CA LYS A 1131 -3.01 18.98 25.35
C LYS A 1131 -3.35 20.00 26.45
N THR A 1132 -2.58 21.09 26.55
CA THR A 1132 -2.80 22.17 27.51
C THR A 1132 -4.13 22.88 27.28
N ILE A 1133 -4.47 23.20 26.03
CA ILE A 1133 -5.76 23.83 25.69
C ILE A 1133 -6.92 22.89 26.03
N ARG A 1134 -6.81 21.59 25.71
CA ARG A 1134 -7.80 20.58 26.10
C ARG A 1134 -7.96 20.47 27.61
N MET A 1135 -6.87 20.49 28.39
CA MET A 1135 -6.95 20.41 29.86
C MET A 1135 -7.60 21.64 30.48
N LYS A 1136 -7.28 22.85 29.99
CA LYS A 1136 -7.94 24.08 30.45
C LYS A 1136 -9.44 24.10 30.14
N LYS A 1137 -9.81 23.70 28.92
CA LYS A 1137 -11.22 23.58 28.53
C LYS A 1137 -11.93 22.48 29.31
N ALA A 1138 -11.24 21.38 29.64
CA ALA A 1138 -11.74 20.35 30.53
C ALA A 1138 -12.02 20.89 31.94
N SER A 1139 -11.10 21.67 32.52
CA SER A 1139 -11.34 22.27 33.83
C SER A 1139 -12.54 23.23 33.80
N GLU A 1140 -12.68 24.07 32.77
CA GLU A 1140 -13.83 24.98 32.60
C GLU A 1140 -15.16 24.22 32.48
N MET A 1141 -15.18 23.12 31.71
CA MET A 1141 -16.39 22.30 31.55
C MET A 1141 -16.74 21.52 32.83
N LEU A 1142 -15.74 21.09 33.60
CA LEU A 1142 -15.93 20.38 34.87
C LEU A 1142 -16.32 21.30 36.03
N SER A 1143 -15.95 22.58 35.97
CA SER A 1143 -16.37 23.59 36.94
C SER A 1143 -17.75 24.19 36.61
N GLY A 1144 -18.15 24.21 35.33
CA GLY A 1144 -19.30 25.02 34.88
C GLY A 1144 -20.69 24.36 34.89
N GLN A 1145 -20.86 23.04 34.74
CA GLN A 1145 -22.20 22.40 34.62
C GLN A 1145 -22.19 20.90 35.02
N LYS A 1146 -23.38 20.34 35.34
CA LYS A 1146 -23.63 18.89 35.64
C LYS A 1146 -23.47 17.98 34.39
N ILE A 1147 -22.30 18.00 33.77
CA ILE A 1147 -21.95 17.15 32.62
C ILE A 1147 -21.15 15.94 33.13
N ASN A 1148 -21.39 14.76 32.58
CA ASN A 1148 -20.67 13.55 32.98
C ASN A 1148 -19.20 13.64 32.52
N ILE A 1149 -18.25 13.18 33.34
CA ILE A 1149 -16.81 13.19 33.02
C ILE A 1149 -16.53 12.48 31.69
N SER A 1150 -17.29 11.43 31.37
CA SER A 1150 -17.22 10.74 30.08
C SER A 1150 -17.63 11.64 28.90
N GLU A 1151 -18.68 12.45 29.06
CA GLU A 1151 -19.13 13.41 28.05
C GLU A 1151 -18.10 14.53 27.86
N VAL A 1152 -17.47 15.02 28.94
CA VAL A 1152 -16.37 15.99 28.84
C VAL A 1152 -15.18 15.42 28.08
N ALA A 1153 -14.81 14.16 28.36
CA ALA A 1153 -13.71 13.49 27.64
C ALA A 1153 -14.00 13.39 26.13
N TYR A 1154 -15.20 12.96 25.74
CA TYR A 1154 -15.58 12.85 24.33
C TYR A 1154 -15.75 14.23 23.66
N ALA A 1155 -16.31 15.23 24.35
CA ALA A 1155 -16.46 16.60 23.84
C ALA A 1155 -15.12 17.29 23.57
N LEU A 1156 -14.03 16.78 24.14
CA LEU A 1156 -12.67 17.26 23.93
C LEU A 1156 -11.83 16.33 23.02
N GLY A 1157 -12.49 15.37 22.34
CA GLY A 1157 -11.87 14.50 21.34
C GLY A 1157 -11.00 13.38 21.92
N PHE A 1158 -11.19 13.01 23.19
CA PHE A 1158 -10.56 11.81 23.75
C PHE A 1158 -11.40 10.57 23.43
N SER A 1159 -10.78 9.55 22.84
CA SER A 1159 -11.45 8.27 22.54
C SER A 1159 -11.57 7.35 23.77
N ASN A 1160 -10.82 7.60 24.84
CA ASN A 1160 -10.78 6.78 26.04
C ASN A 1160 -10.76 7.64 27.32
N LEU A 1161 -11.72 7.39 28.21
CA LEU A 1161 -11.86 8.05 29.52
C LEU A 1161 -10.68 7.81 30.47
N SER A 1162 -10.07 6.61 30.44
CA SER A 1162 -8.90 6.30 31.28
C SER A 1162 -7.69 7.14 30.88
N HIS A 1163 -7.49 7.36 29.57
CA HIS A 1163 -6.42 8.21 29.08
C HIS A 1163 -6.64 9.68 29.47
N PHE A 1164 -7.87 10.19 29.33
CA PHE A 1164 -8.24 11.53 29.79
C PHE A 1164 -7.99 11.72 31.31
N SER A 1165 -8.45 10.77 32.13
CA SER A 1165 -8.34 10.86 33.59
C SER A 1165 -6.89 10.89 34.09
N ASN A 1166 -6.01 10.06 33.52
CA ASN A 1166 -4.59 10.05 33.88
C ASN A 1166 -3.92 11.37 33.48
N VAL A 1167 -4.18 11.83 32.25
CA VAL A 1167 -3.63 13.09 31.73
C VAL A 1167 -4.07 14.30 32.56
N PHE A 1168 -5.32 14.33 33.02
CA PHE A 1168 -5.84 15.39 33.88
C PHE A 1168 -5.21 15.35 35.28
N LYS A 1169 -5.08 14.16 35.87
CA LYS A 1169 -4.49 13.96 37.19
C LYS A 1169 -3.00 14.34 37.24
N ASP A 1170 -2.24 14.01 36.20
CA ASP A 1170 -0.83 14.41 36.11
C ASP A 1170 -0.67 15.93 36.00
N PHE A 1171 -1.65 16.63 35.41
CA PHE A 1171 -1.61 18.08 35.19
C PHE A 1171 -2.06 18.89 36.43
N TYR A 1172 -3.14 18.46 37.10
CA TYR A 1172 -3.73 19.17 38.25
C TYR A 1172 -3.45 18.52 39.61
N GLY A 1173 -2.83 17.34 39.66
CA GLY A 1173 -2.53 16.58 40.87
C GLY A 1173 -3.72 15.77 41.44
N ILE A 1174 -4.95 16.07 41.01
CA ILE A 1174 -6.19 15.40 41.44
C ILE A 1174 -6.98 14.86 40.26
N SER A 1175 -7.81 13.85 40.49
CA SER A 1175 -8.63 13.25 39.41
C SER A 1175 -9.70 14.24 38.90
N PRO A 1176 -10.19 14.10 37.65
CA PRO A 1176 -11.29 14.92 37.13
C PRO A 1176 -12.54 14.89 38.03
N LYS A 1177 -12.79 13.75 38.67
CA LYS A 1177 -13.92 13.54 39.58
C LYS A 1177 -13.76 14.38 40.85
N GLU A 1178 -12.60 14.28 41.51
CA GLU A 1178 -12.28 15.08 42.69
C GLU A 1178 -12.24 16.59 42.36
N TYR A 1179 -11.75 16.96 41.18
CA TYR A 1179 -11.75 18.34 40.71
C TYR A 1179 -13.17 18.90 40.56
N SER A 1180 -14.07 18.14 39.93
CA SER A 1180 -15.49 18.51 39.80
C SER A 1180 -16.21 18.54 41.15
N GLU A 1181 -15.96 17.58 42.04
CA GLU A 1181 -16.56 17.54 43.38
C GLU A 1181 -16.10 18.73 44.26
N LYS A 1182 -14.82 19.11 44.23
CA LYS A 1182 -14.31 20.27 44.97
C LYS A 1182 -14.95 21.58 44.53
N HIS A 1183 -15.08 21.79 43.22
CA HIS A 1183 -15.71 23.01 42.70
C HIS A 1183 -17.22 23.03 42.91
N ARG A 1184 -17.88 21.87 42.94
CA ARG A 1184 -19.31 21.75 43.24
C ARG A 1184 -19.64 22.04 44.71
N GLN A 1185 -18.71 21.81 45.64
CA GLN A 1185 -18.86 22.18 47.06
C GLN A 1185 -18.60 23.69 47.30
N GLN A 1186 -17.76 24.34 46.48
CA GLN A 1186 -17.56 25.79 46.56
C GLN A 1186 -18.79 26.58 46.09
N ASP A 1187 -19.48 26.14 45.02
CA ASP A 1187 -20.73 26.76 44.54
C ASP A 1187 -21.95 26.55 45.47
N GLU A 1188 -21.87 25.64 46.45
CA GLU A 1188 -22.90 25.45 47.48
C GLU A 1188 -22.59 26.23 48.79
N THR A 1189 -21.44 26.90 48.88
CA THR A 1189 -21.02 27.72 50.03
C THR A 1189 -20.75 29.20 49.72
N GLU A 1190 -20.84 29.62 48.45
CA GLU A 1190 -21.07 31.01 48.00
C GLU A 1190 -22.54 31.21 47.61
#